data_AF-A0A194VGC9-F1
#
_entry.id   AF-A0A194VGC9-F1
#
_cell.length_a   1.000
_cell.length_b   1.000
_cell.length_c   1.000
_cell.angle_alpha   90.00
_cell.angle_beta   90.00
_cell.angle_gamma   90.00
#
_symmetry.space_group_name_H-M   'P 1'
#
loop_
_entity.id
_entity.type
_entity.pdbx_description
1 polymer ?
#
loop_
_entity_poly.entity_id
_entity_poly.type
_entity_poly.pdbx_seq_one_letter_code
_entity_poly.pdbx_strand_id
1 'polypeptide(L)'
;MSSSISRCAGSPGTPSRSEEAAAVKRVLTEQLGLRVHQLSIAWKDVLDGTEYSHPKELPNFETVARRQRYRKIASQLSYSRIASLFLAHHEDDQYETVLMRLISGHNAAGLLGMRAATDIPECHDIHGAYRSGMIDDQALLSPMINYRPTKYDLRSIKAQMMADLDPELVARELVQGTRATAYLEDELDQYVPKTKMMLPAPPPEVEDGGAMVYRPMLEFSKDRLIATCEANHVPWFEDATNHDATLTMRNAVRHLIRNHIMPVALQKPAILGMSRRLRERAQLDDGEVARLLGRTIVRDFESTTGTVVVQLPSFRIPRLRGRNKDVQRTKRLEHYRYVAALLIKRLIAIVTPELHGPVASNLLNQVLRLFPSLNDNPSSYPEHPKAFNVSSVHFQPVRTSSNLKAPVNWYLTREPYVSGRPVPNILFPRLPLRLRWRRRPEMWRWPIWKPWQLWDGRFWVRVQNRTNVHTSVAPFDAKCAKAFRDSLPDDQAPDKLMALLKHHAPGKVRYTLPAIYTHGNHEEAVRNYELSSDVEKARVMDNAEMKKQWLETDGDAQPEESYQINEWQWDRARRDWAEEVENAKEEKRVLVALPTLGIARPGLENWIRYEIRYRGLDRDALEKSAKDGREVAWYSYKRARARKRVGMGKGHNWMSRYSKGQRGR
;
A
#
# COMPACT_ATOMS: atom_id res chain seq x y z
N MET A 1 -18.00 19.25 7.89
CA MET A 1 -16.85 18.46 8.42
C MET A 1 -15.90 19.42 9.13
N SER A 2 -16.09 19.66 10.42
CA SER A 2 -15.22 20.54 11.21
C SER A 2 -14.15 19.71 11.95
N SER A 3 -12.93 20.24 12.03
CA SER A 3 -11.89 19.65 12.89
C SER A 3 -12.23 19.97 14.35
N SER A 4 -12.82 19.02 15.05
CA SER A 4 -13.18 19.16 16.46
C SER A 4 -11.92 19.34 17.33
N ILE A 5 -11.83 20.46 18.04
CA ILE A 5 -10.97 20.64 19.20
C ILE A 5 -11.91 20.52 20.40
N SER A 6 -11.87 19.39 21.11
CA SER A 6 -12.69 19.21 22.31
C SER A 6 -11.98 19.81 23.52
N ARG A 7 -12.69 20.73 24.20
CA ARG A 7 -12.41 21.37 25.50
C ARG A 7 -11.30 22.43 25.51
N CYS A 8 -11.70 23.70 25.49
CA CYS A 8 -11.68 24.62 26.65
C CYS A 8 -11.86 26.08 26.21
N ALA A 9 -12.75 26.79 26.92
CA ALA A 9 -12.97 28.24 27.00
C ALA A 9 -13.11 29.06 25.69
N GLY A 10 -14.37 29.28 25.27
CA GLY A 10 -14.75 30.33 24.31
C GLY A 10 -16.06 30.99 24.77
N SER A 11 -16.14 32.29 24.58
CA SER A 11 -17.18 33.25 25.02
C SER A 11 -18.63 32.79 24.85
N PRO A 12 -19.58 33.26 25.70
CA PRO A 12 -20.97 32.82 25.69
C PRO A 12 -21.67 33.30 24.41
N GLY A 13 -22.04 32.37 23.53
CA GLY A 13 -22.86 32.67 22.35
C GLY A 13 -22.46 32.00 21.03
N THR A 14 -21.32 31.30 20.96
CA THR A 14 -20.95 30.50 19.78
C THR A 14 -21.01 29.01 20.08
N PRO A 15 -21.73 28.19 19.26
CA PRO A 15 -21.81 26.76 19.50
C PRO A 15 -20.43 26.13 19.39
N SER A 16 -20.10 25.21 20.29
CA SER A 16 -18.82 24.51 20.24
C SER A 16 -18.69 23.73 18.91
N ARG A 17 -17.48 23.57 18.36
CA ARG A 17 -17.27 22.81 17.10
C ARG A 17 -17.85 21.37 17.15
N SER A 18 -18.03 20.81 18.34
CA SER A 18 -18.75 19.55 18.57
C SER A 18 -20.27 19.65 18.39
N GLU A 19 -20.88 20.77 18.77
CA GLU A 19 -22.32 21.03 18.57
C GLU A 19 -22.64 21.23 17.09
N GLU A 20 -21.78 21.90 16.33
CA GLU A 20 -21.92 22.01 14.86
C GLU A 20 -21.91 20.62 14.20
N ALA A 21 -20.94 19.78 14.55
CA ALA A 21 -20.85 18.42 14.03
C ALA A 21 -22.10 17.58 14.39
N ALA A 22 -22.66 17.78 15.58
CA ALA A 22 -23.90 17.12 16.01
C ALA A 22 -25.14 17.66 15.26
N ALA A 23 -25.20 18.96 14.99
CA ALA A 23 -26.26 19.58 14.19
C ALA A 23 -26.25 19.05 12.75
N VAL A 24 -25.08 19.01 12.11
CA VAL A 24 -24.92 18.41 10.77
C VAL A 24 -25.34 16.95 10.77
N LYS A 25 -24.93 16.17 11.79
CA LYS A 25 -25.31 14.76 11.90
C LYS A 25 -26.84 14.58 11.96
N ARG A 26 -27.55 15.40 12.74
CA ARG A 26 -29.02 15.37 12.83
C ARG A 26 -29.65 15.60 11.47
N VAL A 27 -29.30 16.70 10.80
CA VAL A 27 -29.81 17.03 9.46
C VAL A 27 -29.57 15.90 8.46
N LEU A 28 -28.34 15.39 8.37
CA LEU A 28 -28.01 14.32 7.41
C LEU A 28 -28.72 12.99 7.69
N THR A 29 -28.95 12.67 8.97
CA THR A 29 -29.62 11.41 9.36
C THR A 29 -31.13 11.53 9.21
N GLU A 30 -31.71 12.64 9.67
CA GLU A 30 -33.16 12.84 9.76
C GLU A 30 -33.77 13.26 8.42
N GLN A 31 -33.12 14.16 7.66
CA GLN A 31 -33.67 14.67 6.41
C GLN A 31 -33.24 13.87 5.18
N LEU A 32 -32.01 13.34 5.18
CA LEU A 32 -31.44 12.64 4.02
C LEU A 32 -31.30 11.13 4.21
N GLY A 33 -31.58 10.59 5.41
CA GLY A 33 -31.50 9.16 5.69
C GLY A 33 -30.08 8.57 5.56
N LEU A 34 -29.04 9.40 5.67
CA LEU A 34 -27.66 8.98 5.43
C LEU A 34 -27.01 8.43 6.71
N ARG A 35 -26.17 7.40 6.54
CA ARG A 35 -25.29 6.93 7.62
C ARG A 35 -24.16 7.94 7.85
N VAL A 36 -24.03 8.42 9.08
CA VAL A 36 -23.03 9.44 9.44
C VAL A 36 -21.99 8.87 10.39
N HIS A 37 -20.71 9.05 10.03
CA HIS A 37 -19.56 8.78 10.89
C HIS A 37 -18.97 10.09 11.40
N GLN A 38 -18.93 10.28 12.72
CA GLN A 38 -18.27 11.43 13.35
C GLN A 38 -16.88 11.01 13.82
N LEU A 39 -15.85 11.57 13.19
CA LEU A 39 -14.45 11.27 13.51
C LEU A 39 -13.82 12.47 14.24
N SER A 40 -13.22 12.23 15.40
CA SER A 40 -12.51 13.23 16.19
C SER A 40 -11.00 13.06 16.08
N ILE A 41 -10.28 14.18 16.18
CA ILE A 41 -8.81 14.21 16.23
C ILE A 41 -8.39 14.38 17.69
N ALA A 42 -7.62 13.43 18.20
CA ALA A 42 -7.03 13.49 19.53
C ALA A 42 -5.79 14.41 19.49
N TRP A 43 -6.01 15.71 19.62
CA TRP A 43 -4.92 16.70 19.53
C TRP A 43 -3.84 16.55 20.59
N LYS A 44 -4.16 15.97 21.75
CA LYS A 44 -3.18 15.68 22.81
C LYS A 44 -2.03 14.81 22.29
N ASP A 45 -2.36 13.73 21.57
CA ASP A 45 -1.36 12.82 21.00
C ASP A 45 -0.55 13.46 19.86
N VAL A 46 -1.09 14.53 19.24
CA VAL A 46 -0.43 15.26 18.15
C VAL A 46 0.54 16.32 18.68
N LEU A 47 0.22 16.90 19.84
CA LEU A 47 1.03 17.90 20.52
C LEU A 47 2.07 17.28 21.48
N ASP A 48 1.95 15.99 21.77
CA ASP A 48 2.89 15.26 22.62
C ASP A 48 4.33 15.36 22.07
N GLY A 49 5.26 15.80 22.91
CA GLY A 49 6.65 16.10 22.52
C GLY A 49 6.88 17.44 21.78
N THR A 50 5.87 18.31 21.69
CA THR A 50 6.01 19.70 21.21
C THR A 50 5.91 20.72 22.36
N GLU A 51 6.44 21.93 22.18
CA GLU A 51 6.36 23.01 23.18
C GLU A 51 4.97 23.67 23.27
N TYR A 52 4.05 23.32 22.37
CA TYR A 52 2.76 24.00 22.23
C TYR A 52 1.65 23.33 23.04
N SER A 53 0.87 24.15 23.75
CA SER A 53 -0.26 23.65 24.55
C SER A 53 -1.55 23.59 23.74
N HIS A 54 -1.66 24.41 22.68
CA HIS A 54 -2.87 24.49 21.87
C HIS A 54 -2.60 24.33 20.36
N PRO A 55 -3.44 23.57 19.60
CA PRO A 55 -3.19 23.33 18.17
C PRO A 55 -3.08 24.59 17.32
N LYS A 56 -3.81 25.66 17.68
CA LYS A 56 -3.79 26.93 16.94
C LYS A 56 -2.45 27.69 17.05
N GLU A 57 -1.62 27.36 18.05
CA GLU A 57 -0.31 27.97 18.23
C GLU A 57 0.73 27.36 17.27
N LEU A 58 0.40 26.23 16.62
CA LEU A 58 1.28 25.60 15.67
C LEU A 58 1.46 26.48 14.43
N PRO A 59 2.70 26.82 14.03
CA PRO A 59 2.97 27.64 12.85
C PRO A 59 2.48 26.98 11.54
N ASN A 60 2.38 25.65 11.53
CA ASN A 60 1.90 24.84 10.41
C ASN A 60 0.56 24.15 10.71
N PHE A 61 -0.29 24.76 11.55
CA PHE A 61 -1.57 24.20 12.00
C PHE A 61 -2.41 23.63 10.85
N GLU A 62 -2.60 24.38 9.75
CA GLU A 62 -3.42 23.93 8.61
C GLU A 62 -2.88 22.63 7.99
N THR A 63 -1.56 22.55 7.78
CA THR A 63 -0.91 21.37 7.21
C THR A 63 -1.04 20.17 8.14
N VAL A 64 -0.81 20.36 9.44
CA VAL A 64 -0.95 19.30 10.45
C VAL A 64 -2.41 18.84 10.56
N ALA A 65 -3.35 19.77 10.63
CA ALA A 65 -4.79 19.48 10.68
C ALA A 65 -5.25 18.73 9.42
N ARG A 66 -4.78 19.15 8.24
CA ARG A 66 -5.07 18.49 6.96
C ARG A 66 -4.55 17.06 6.96
N ARG A 67 -3.29 16.84 7.37
CA ARG A 67 -2.69 15.51 7.49
C ARG A 67 -3.50 14.62 8.43
N GLN A 68 -3.79 15.08 9.65
CA GLN A 68 -4.55 14.30 10.62
C GLN A 68 -5.97 13.98 10.16
N ARG A 69 -6.62 14.93 9.48
CA ARG A 69 -7.95 14.72 8.88
C ARG A 69 -7.93 13.60 7.84
N TYR A 70 -7.03 13.66 6.86
CA TYR A 70 -6.94 12.61 5.84
C TYR A 70 -6.56 11.26 6.43
N ARG A 71 -5.66 11.21 7.41
CA ARG A 71 -5.28 9.97 8.08
C ARG A 71 -6.46 9.34 8.84
N LYS A 72 -7.25 10.13 9.58
CA LYS A 72 -8.45 9.63 10.27
C LYS A 72 -9.50 9.12 9.28
N ILE A 73 -9.73 9.85 8.19
CA ILE A 73 -10.63 9.42 7.12
C ILE A 73 -10.10 8.12 6.50
N ALA A 74 -8.82 8.05 6.13
CA ALA A 74 -8.19 6.88 5.54
C ALA A 74 -8.32 5.62 6.41
N SER A 75 -8.09 5.73 7.72
CA SER A 75 -8.27 4.63 8.66
C SER A 75 -9.71 4.15 8.70
N GLN A 76 -10.69 5.08 8.71
CA GLN A 76 -12.11 4.73 8.66
C GLN A 76 -12.50 4.08 7.32
N LEU A 77 -12.02 4.61 6.19
CA LEU A 77 -12.29 4.06 4.87
C LEU A 77 -11.72 2.64 4.75
N SER A 78 -10.51 2.41 5.24
CA SER A 78 -9.89 1.08 5.26
C SER A 78 -10.67 0.11 6.14
N TYR A 79 -11.05 0.53 7.36
CA TYR A 79 -11.84 -0.29 8.28
C TYR A 79 -13.23 -0.63 7.74
N SER A 80 -13.94 0.36 7.17
CA SER A 80 -15.27 0.21 6.58
C SER A 80 -15.26 -0.32 5.14
N ARG A 81 -14.08 -0.56 4.55
CA ARG A 81 -13.88 -1.02 3.17
C ARG A 81 -14.54 -0.12 2.12
N ILE A 82 -14.38 1.19 2.28
CA ILE A 82 -14.90 2.18 1.34
C ILE A 82 -13.78 2.57 0.36
N ALA A 83 -14.01 2.35 -0.94
CA ALA A 83 -13.02 2.62 -1.98
C ALA A 83 -13.09 4.05 -2.56
N SER A 84 -14.17 4.79 -2.34
CA SER A 84 -14.39 6.12 -2.93
C SER A 84 -14.75 7.16 -1.89
N LEU A 85 -14.02 8.28 -1.90
CA LEU A 85 -14.25 9.45 -1.06
C LEU A 85 -14.60 10.66 -1.95
N PHE A 86 -15.80 11.19 -1.80
CA PHE A 86 -16.20 12.42 -2.49
C PHE A 86 -15.95 13.64 -1.60
N LEU A 87 -15.32 14.67 -2.15
CA LEU A 87 -15.12 15.96 -1.50
C LEU A 87 -15.76 17.07 -2.31
N ALA A 88 -16.46 17.98 -1.63
CA ALA A 88 -17.14 19.13 -2.21
C ALA A 88 -16.18 20.31 -2.51
N HIS A 89 -14.97 20.02 -2.99
CA HIS A 89 -14.07 21.08 -3.45
C HIS A 89 -14.61 21.69 -4.73
N HIS A 90 -14.56 23.01 -4.82
CA HIS A 90 -15.16 23.77 -5.92
C HIS A 90 -14.15 24.67 -6.65
N GLU A 91 -14.61 25.42 -7.65
CA GLU A 91 -13.76 26.25 -8.51
C GLU A 91 -13.02 27.35 -7.71
N ASP A 92 -13.68 27.98 -6.74
CA ASP A 92 -13.03 29.00 -5.88
C ASP A 92 -11.92 28.40 -5.01
N ASP A 93 -12.08 27.17 -4.50
CA ASP A 93 -10.99 26.47 -3.80
C ASP A 93 -9.78 26.24 -4.71
N GLN A 94 -10.01 25.98 -6.01
CA GLN A 94 -8.94 25.85 -6.99
C GLN A 94 -8.18 27.14 -7.17
N TYR A 95 -8.91 28.23 -7.35
CA TYR A 95 -8.33 29.55 -7.50
C TYR A 95 -7.48 29.93 -6.27
N GLU A 96 -8.04 29.79 -5.07
CA GLU A 96 -7.32 30.01 -3.80
C GLU A 96 -6.06 29.15 -3.71
N THR A 97 -6.17 27.85 -4.02
CA THR A 97 -5.05 26.91 -3.94
C THR A 97 -3.93 27.26 -4.93
N VAL A 98 -4.27 27.61 -6.17
CA VAL A 98 -3.26 27.97 -7.18
C VAL A 98 -2.61 29.30 -6.83
N LEU A 99 -3.37 30.29 -6.37
CA LEU A 99 -2.84 31.58 -5.96
C LEU A 99 -1.92 31.47 -4.74
N MET A 100 -2.33 30.72 -3.71
CA MET A 100 -1.47 30.43 -2.55
C MET A 100 -0.16 29.77 -3.00
N ARG A 101 -0.24 28.78 -3.90
CA ARG A 101 0.96 28.10 -4.40
C ARG A 101 1.87 29.01 -5.22
N LEU A 102 1.29 29.95 -5.96
CA LEU A 102 2.04 30.97 -6.68
C LEU A 102 2.78 31.90 -5.72
N ILE A 103 2.12 32.37 -4.66
CA ILE A 103 2.72 33.21 -3.61
C ILE A 103 3.88 32.47 -2.91
N SER A 104 3.71 31.17 -2.64
CA SER A 104 4.76 30.34 -2.02
C SER A 104 5.87 29.91 -3.00
N GLY A 105 5.86 30.37 -4.26
CA GLY A 105 6.93 30.09 -5.22
C GLY A 105 6.95 28.67 -5.78
N HIS A 106 5.81 27.96 -5.79
CA HIS A 106 5.74 26.62 -6.35
C HIS A 106 5.95 26.60 -7.87
N ASN A 107 6.58 25.54 -8.33
CA ASN A 107 6.88 25.24 -9.72
C ASN A 107 5.60 24.85 -10.50
N ALA A 108 5.71 24.71 -11.83
CA ALA A 108 4.62 24.29 -12.71
C ALA A 108 3.82 23.07 -12.21
N ALA A 109 4.48 22.07 -11.63
CA ALA A 109 3.84 20.88 -11.06
C ALA A 109 2.90 21.20 -9.87
N GLY A 110 3.23 22.21 -9.06
CA GLY A 110 2.37 22.69 -7.98
C GLY A 110 1.21 23.55 -8.50
N LEU A 111 1.43 24.32 -9.57
CA LEU A 111 0.44 25.23 -10.14
C LEU A 111 -0.67 24.52 -10.96
N LEU A 112 -0.60 23.20 -11.11
CA LEU A 112 -1.68 22.38 -11.69
C LEU A 112 -2.99 22.46 -10.90
N GLY A 113 -2.93 22.89 -9.63
CA GLY A 113 -4.08 22.93 -8.73
C GLY A 113 -4.42 21.56 -8.12
N MET A 114 -5.66 21.37 -7.71
CA MET A 114 -6.21 20.07 -7.31
C MET A 114 -6.64 19.28 -8.56
N ARG A 115 -6.55 17.95 -8.53
CA ARG A 115 -7.04 17.10 -9.63
C ARG A 115 -8.46 16.60 -9.31
N ALA A 116 -9.26 16.31 -10.33
CA ALA A 116 -10.61 15.79 -10.15
C ALA A 116 -10.64 14.43 -9.43
N ALA A 117 -9.67 13.56 -9.75
CA ALA A 117 -9.46 12.28 -9.08
C ALA A 117 -8.00 12.14 -8.64
N THR A 118 -7.78 11.67 -7.40
CA THR A 118 -6.44 11.40 -6.83
C THR A 118 -6.52 10.28 -5.80
N ASP A 119 -5.41 9.58 -5.59
CA ASP A 119 -5.21 8.81 -4.36
C ASP A 119 -5.41 9.68 -3.11
N ILE A 120 -5.82 9.09 -1.99
CA ILE A 120 -5.94 9.83 -0.72
C ILE A 120 -4.57 10.35 -0.26
N PRO A 121 -4.41 11.68 -0.07
CA PRO A 121 -3.11 12.26 0.26
C PRO A 121 -2.69 11.94 1.70
N GLU A 122 -1.39 12.04 1.99
CA GLU A 122 -0.81 11.91 3.35
C GLU A 122 -0.98 10.54 4.04
N CYS A 123 -1.35 9.51 3.27
CA CYS A 123 -1.71 8.17 3.80
C CYS A 123 -0.94 7.02 3.15
N HIS A 124 0.27 7.29 2.64
CA HIS A 124 1.14 6.32 1.94
C HIS A 124 1.48 5.07 2.78
N ASP A 125 1.35 5.16 4.10
CA ASP A 125 1.64 4.15 5.11
C ASP A 125 0.37 3.45 5.68
N ILE A 126 -0.82 3.76 5.17
CA ILE A 126 -2.09 3.15 5.61
C ILE A 126 -2.56 2.14 4.55
N HIS A 127 -2.50 0.86 4.88
CA HIS A 127 -3.00 -0.22 4.02
C HIS A 127 -4.51 -0.09 3.79
N GLY A 128 -4.96 -0.28 2.55
CA GLY A 128 -6.36 -0.11 2.13
C GLY A 128 -6.71 1.32 1.72
N ALA A 129 -5.88 2.30 2.07
CA ALA A 129 -6.14 3.71 1.78
C ALA A 129 -5.35 4.19 0.56
N TYR A 130 -4.03 4.02 0.54
CA TYR A 130 -3.18 4.47 -0.57
C TYR A 130 -2.59 3.28 -1.31
N ARG A 131 -2.94 3.10 -2.59
CA ARG A 131 -2.34 2.08 -3.49
C ARG A 131 -2.20 0.69 -2.85
N SER A 132 -3.19 0.28 -2.06
CA SER A 132 -3.26 -1.00 -1.35
C SER A 132 -4.70 -1.45 -1.04
N GLY A 133 -4.95 -2.76 -0.99
CA GLY A 133 -6.09 -3.38 -0.31
C GLY A 133 -7.22 -3.96 -1.17
N MET A 134 -7.17 -3.88 -2.51
CA MET A 134 -8.25 -4.46 -3.36
C MET A 134 -8.06 -5.94 -3.73
N ILE A 135 -6.92 -6.56 -3.38
CA ILE A 135 -6.69 -7.98 -3.73
C ILE A 135 -7.65 -8.91 -3.00
N ASP A 136 -7.93 -8.65 -1.72
CA ASP A 136 -8.74 -9.50 -0.84
C ASP A 136 -10.22 -9.45 -1.13
N ASP A 137 -10.69 -8.40 -1.82
CA ASP A 137 -12.10 -8.20 -2.14
C ASP A 137 -12.67 -9.41 -2.90
N GLN A 138 -11.89 -10.00 -3.81
CA GLN A 138 -12.29 -11.18 -4.60
C GLN A 138 -12.53 -12.45 -3.79
N ALA A 139 -11.97 -12.53 -2.58
CA ALA A 139 -12.14 -13.69 -1.70
C ALA A 139 -13.40 -13.57 -0.83
N LEU A 140 -14.09 -12.43 -0.86
CA LEU A 140 -15.32 -12.20 -0.11
C LEU A 140 -16.51 -12.89 -0.78
N LEU A 141 -17.52 -13.21 0.04
CA LEU A 141 -18.81 -13.73 -0.42
C LEU A 141 -19.50 -12.78 -1.41
N SER A 142 -19.30 -11.48 -1.24
CA SER A 142 -19.83 -10.44 -2.13
C SER A 142 -18.75 -9.38 -2.36
N PRO A 143 -17.91 -9.53 -3.41
CA PRO A 143 -16.87 -8.57 -3.75
C PRO A 143 -17.49 -7.23 -4.18
N MET A 144 -16.81 -6.13 -3.88
CA MET A 144 -17.16 -4.79 -4.32
C MET A 144 -17.01 -4.62 -5.84
N ILE A 145 -16.02 -5.27 -6.45
CA ILE A 145 -15.84 -5.34 -7.90
C ILE A 145 -15.66 -6.81 -8.28
N ASN A 146 -16.56 -7.43 -9.03
CA ASN A 146 -16.37 -8.83 -9.41
C ASN A 146 -15.59 -8.95 -10.73
N TYR A 147 -14.31 -9.35 -10.66
CA TYR A 147 -13.51 -9.60 -11.87
C TYR A 147 -13.77 -10.97 -12.49
N ARG A 148 -14.63 -11.80 -11.87
CA ARG A 148 -15.09 -13.06 -12.45
C ARG A 148 -16.46 -12.81 -13.07
N PRO A 149 -16.56 -12.75 -14.41
CA PRO A 149 -17.86 -12.63 -15.06
C PRO A 149 -18.75 -13.77 -14.56
N THR A 150 -19.99 -13.47 -14.22
CA THR A 150 -20.93 -14.48 -13.78
C THR A 150 -21.20 -15.49 -14.89
N LYS A 151 -21.80 -16.65 -14.59
CA LYS A 151 -22.22 -17.60 -15.62
C LYS A 151 -23.13 -16.96 -16.67
N TYR A 152 -23.91 -15.96 -16.27
CA TYR A 152 -24.74 -15.16 -17.18
C TYR A 152 -23.88 -14.25 -18.06
N ASP A 153 -22.95 -13.50 -17.47
CA ASP A 153 -22.04 -12.62 -18.22
C ASP A 153 -21.20 -13.40 -19.24
N LEU A 154 -20.68 -14.58 -18.86
CA LEU A 154 -19.95 -15.46 -19.76
C LEU A 154 -20.80 -15.96 -20.93
N ARG A 155 -22.08 -16.27 -20.70
CA ARG A 155 -23.01 -16.65 -21.79
C ARG A 155 -23.28 -15.47 -22.73
N SER A 156 -23.46 -14.28 -22.18
CA SER A 156 -23.68 -13.05 -22.95
C SER A 156 -22.45 -12.69 -23.80
N ILE A 157 -21.27 -12.68 -23.18
CA ILE A 157 -19.98 -12.42 -23.86
C ILE A 157 -19.75 -13.46 -24.96
N LYS A 158 -20.00 -14.74 -24.69
CA LYS A 158 -19.87 -15.80 -25.71
C LYS A 158 -20.84 -15.58 -26.87
N ALA A 159 -22.09 -15.23 -26.60
CA ALA A 159 -23.08 -14.96 -27.65
C ALA A 159 -22.68 -13.76 -28.51
N GLN A 160 -22.17 -12.68 -27.90
CA GLN A 160 -21.66 -11.51 -28.62
C GLN A 160 -20.43 -11.85 -29.47
N MET A 161 -19.45 -12.55 -28.91
CA MET A 161 -18.26 -13.00 -29.65
C MET A 161 -18.62 -13.94 -30.81
N MET A 162 -19.63 -14.80 -30.64
CA MET A 162 -20.12 -15.67 -31.73
C MET A 162 -20.93 -14.92 -32.78
N ALA A 163 -21.56 -13.79 -32.43
CA ALA A 163 -22.25 -12.94 -33.40
C ALA A 163 -21.27 -12.12 -34.28
N ASP A 164 -20.08 -11.81 -33.75
CA ASP A 164 -19.02 -11.09 -34.47
C ASP A 164 -18.17 -12.00 -35.39
N LEU A 165 -18.34 -13.32 -35.28
CA LEU A 165 -17.62 -14.31 -36.10
C LEU A 165 -18.35 -14.56 -37.43
N ASP A 166 -17.59 -14.57 -38.53
CA ASP A 166 -18.11 -14.90 -39.87
C ASP A 166 -18.67 -16.33 -39.92
N PRO A 167 -19.98 -16.52 -40.21
CA PRO A 167 -20.62 -17.84 -40.24
C PRO A 167 -19.94 -18.83 -41.18
N GLU A 168 -19.36 -18.36 -42.30
CA GLU A 168 -18.70 -19.25 -43.27
C GLU A 168 -17.35 -19.76 -42.76
N LEU A 169 -16.61 -18.93 -42.01
CA LEU A 169 -15.34 -19.31 -41.41
C LEU A 169 -15.55 -20.39 -40.33
N VAL A 170 -16.54 -20.19 -39.46
CA VAL A 170 -16.91 -21.14 -38.39
C VAL A 170 -17.40 -22.46 -38.97
N ALA A 171 -18.19 -22.43 -40.05
CA ALA A 171 -18.65 -23.64 -40.74
C ALA A 171 -17.49 -24.44 -41.34
N ARG A 172 -16.48 -23.77 -41.93
CA ARG A 172 -15.28 -24.44 -42.46
C ARG A 172 -14.45 -25.11 -41.36
N GLU A 173 -14.26 -24.46 -40.21
CA GLU A 173 -13.52 -25.04 -39.09
C GLU A 173 -14.25 -26.23 -38.44
N LEU A 174 -15.59 -26.17 -38.34
CA LEU A 174 -16.42 -27.28 -37.88
C LEU A 174 -16.32 -28.51 -38.81
N VAL A 175 -16.29 -28.30 -40.12
CA VAL A 175 -16.11 -29.36 -41.12
C VAL A 175 -14.71 -29.98 -41.06
N GLN A 176 -13.69 -29.19 -40.69
CA GLN A 176 -12.32 -29.70 -40.47
C GLN A 176 -12.16 -30.51 -39.16
N GLY A 177 -13.24 -30.72 -38.40
CA GLY A 177 -13.23 -31.56 -37.20
C GLY A 177 -12.65 -30.86 -35.96
N THR A 178 -12.30 -29.58 -36.06
CA THR A 178 -11.88 -28.79 -34.91
C THR A 178 -13.12 -28.41 -34.12
N ARG A 179 -13.43 -29.20 -33.08
CA ARG A 179 -14.49 -28.83 -32.13
C ARG A 179 -14.19 -27.43 -31.61
N ALA A 180 -15.10 -26.49 -31.79
CA ALA A 180 -14.98 -25.11 -31.29
C ALA A 180 -14.84 -25.02 -29.75
N THR A 181 -14.99 -26.14 -29.02
CA THR A 181 -14.68 -26.25 -27.59
C THR A 181 -13.23 -26.62 -27.28
N ALA A 182 -12.42 -27.02 -28.28
CA ALA A 182 -11.04 -27.50 -28.08
C ALA A 182 -10.04 -26.36 -27.82
N TYR A 183 -10.33 -25.12 -28.21
CA TYR A 183 -9.38 -24.01 -28.10
C TYR A 183 -9.18 -23.45 -26.67
N LEU A 184 -9.92 -23.93 -25.66
CA LEU A 184 -9.81 -23.39 -24.30
C LEU A 184 -9.67 -24.43 -23.18
N GLU A 185 -9.84 -25.73 -23.45
CA GLU A 185 -9.78 -26.76 -22.39
C GLU A 185 -8.62 -27.77 -22.54
N ASP A 186 -8.13 -28.08 -23.76
CA ASP A 186 -7.23 -29.23 -23.97
C ASP A 186 -5.72 -28.93 -24.03
N GLU A 187 -5.27 -27.66 -24.09
CA GLU A 187 -3.81 -27.34 -24.10
C GLU A 187 -3.20 -27.10 -22.71
N LEU A 188 -3.97 -27.25 -21.62
CA LEU A 188 -3.49 -26.93 -20.26
C LEU A 188 -3.18 -28.12 -19.35
N ASP A 189 -3.42 -29.37 -19.79
CA ASP A 189 -3.25 -30.57 -18.96
C ASP A 189 -2.36 -31.66 -19.60
N GLN A 190 -1.26 -31.28 -20.26
CA GLN A 190 -0.17 -32.23 -20.52
C GLN A 190 0.78 -32.37 -19.31
N TYR A 191 0.42 -33.35 -18.50
CA TYR A 191 1.25 -34.21 -17.65
C TYR A 191 2.76 -33.88 -17.54
N VAL A 192 3.19 -33.41 -16.36
CA VAL A 192 4.59 -33.47 -15.91
C VAL A 192 4.68 -34.48 -14.75
N PRO A 193 5.63 -35.43 -14.76
CA PRO A 193 5.73 -36.48 -13.74
C PRO A 193 5.86 -35.93 -12.32
N LYS A 194 5.23 -36.63 -11.38
CA LYS A 194 5.33 -36.39 -9.93
C LYS A 194 6.75 -36.67 -9.42
N THR A 195 7.65 -35.70 -9.54
CA THR A 195 8.70 -35.51 -8.52
C THR A 195 8.24 -34.38 -7.62
N LYS A 196 8.21 -34.64 -6.30
CA LYS A 196 7.91 -33.65 -5.26
C LYS A 196 9.07 -32.65 -5.16
N MET A 197 9.33 -31.87 -6.21
CA MET A 197 10.08 -30.62 -6.06
C MET A 197 9.15 -29.64 -5.34
N MET A 198 9.52 -29.25 -4.12
CA MET A 198 8.99 -28.02 -3.51
C MET A 198 9.41 -26.86 -4.43
N LEU A 199 8.54 -26.51 -5.37
CA LEU A 199 8.64 -25.23 -6.08
C LEU A 199 8.61 -24.12 -5.01
N PRO A 200 9.46 -23.08 -5.11
CA PRO A 200 9.42 -21.97 -4.17
C PRO A 200 8.01 -21.40 -4.07
N ALA A 201 7.66 -20.88 -2.89
CA ALA A 201 6.37 -20.24 -2.67
C ALA A 201 6.11 -19.18 -3.76
N PRO A 202 4.83 -18.97 -4.17
CA PRO A 202 4.53 -17.92 -5.12
C PRO A 202 5.06 -16.58 -4.60
N PRO A 203 5.62 -15.75 -5.48
CA PRO A 203 6.20 -14.48 -5.06
C PRO A 203 5.11 -13.60 -4.40
N PRO A 204 5.48 -12.67 -3.49
CA PRO A 204 4.52 -11.83 -2.79
C PRO A 204 3.54 -11.16 -3.75
N GLU A 205 2.26 -11.17 -3.40
CA GLU A 205 1.23 -10.51 -4.20
C GLU A 205 1.48 -8.99 -4.22
N VAL A 206 1.31 -8.37 -5.39
CA VAL A 206 1.52 -6.94 -5.60
C VAL A 206 0.20 -6.22 -5.47
N GLU A 207 0.07 -5.41 -4.42
CA GLU A 207 -1.09 -4.54 -4.19
C GLU A 207 -1.24 -3.50 -5.31
N ASP A 208 -2.48 -3.12 -5.63
CA ASP A 208 -2.81 -2.09 -6.64
C ASP A 208 -4.09 -1.30 -6.32
N GLY A 209 -4.77 -1.64 -5.22
CA GLY A 209 -6.06 -1.07 -4.82
C GLY A 209 -5.98 0.25 -4.06
N GLY A 210 -7.06 0.68 -3.42
CA GLY A 210 -7.03 1.79 -2.45
C GLY A 210 -8.22 2.71 -2.55
N ALA A 211 -8.26 3.69 -1.65
CA ALA A 211 -9.29 4.71 -1.61
C ALA A 211 -8.97 5.88 -2.56
N MET A 212 -9.89 6.14 -3.48
CA MET A 212 -9.81 7.24 -4.43
C MET A 212 -10.61 8.45 -3.96
N VAL A 213 -10.02 9.63 -4.07
CA VAL A 213 -10.65 10.91 -3.76
C VAL A 213 -11.17 11.55 -5.04
N TYR A 214 -12.47 11.78 -5.10
CA TYR A 214 -13.19 12.43 -6.18
C TYR A 214 -13.66 13.82 -5.78
N ARG A 215 -13.55 14.77 -6.72
CA ARG A 215 -13.95 16.17 -6.55
C ARG A 215 -14.91 16.56 -7.68
N PRO A 216 -16.17 16.10 -7.64
CA PRO A 216 -17.12 16.34 -8.74
C PRO A 216 -17.51 17.81 -8.87
N MET A 217 -17.43 18.60 -7.79
CA MET A 217 -17.86 20.00 -7.79
C MET A 217 -16.78 21.00 -8.27
N LEU A 218 -15.62 20.51 -8.70
CA LEU A 218 -14.40 21.29 -8.90
C LEU A 218 -14.51 22.36 -10.00
N GLU A 219 -15.45 22.20 -10.91
CA GLU A 219 -15.70 23.10 -12.05
C GLU A 219 -16.80 24.11 -11.78
N PHE A 220 -17.51 24.00 -10.65
CA PHE A 220 -18.62 24.89 -10.31
C PHE A 220 -18.16 25.98 -9.35
N SER A 221 -18.63 27.21 -9.57
CA SER A 221 -18.38 28.32 -8.65
C SER A 221 -19.18 28.18 -7.36
N LYS A 222 -18.68 28.78 -6.29
CA LYS A 222 -19.39 28.81 -5.00
C LYS A 222 -20.80 29.43 -5.14
N ASP A 223 -20.92 30.51 -5.91
CA ASP A 223 -22.21 31.20 -6.10
C ASP A 223 -23.25 30.29 -6.79
N ARG A 224 -22.81 29.48 -7.76
CA ARG A 224 -23.69 28.51 -8.41
C ARG A 224 -24.13 27.42 -7.43
N LEU A 225 -23.25 26.98 -6.54
CA LEU A 225 -23.59 26.00 -5.50
C LEU A 225 -24.59 26.57 -4.50
N ILE A 226 -24.40 27.82 -4.04
CA ILE A 226 -25.34 28.51 -3.14
C ILE A 226 -26.71 28.62 -3.80
N ALA A 227 -26.78 29.13 -5.03
CA ALA A 227 -28.04 29.26 -5.76
C ALA A 227 -28.76 27.90 -5.93
N THR A 228 -28.00 26.81 -6.07
CA THR A 228 -28.56 25.45 -6.13
C THR A 228 -29.11 25.00 -4.77
N CYS A 229 -28.41 25.27 -3.68
CA CYS A 229 -28.90 24.98 -2.33
C CYS A 229 -30.17 25.77 -2.01
N GLU A 230 -30.21 27.06 -2.35
CA GLU A 230 -31.38 27.92 -2.18
C GLU A 230 -32.59 27.40 -2.96
N ALA A 231 -32.40 27.08 -4.24
CA ALA A 231 -33.46 26.56 -5.11
C ALA A 231 -34.02 25.20 -4.65
N ASN A 232 -33.23 24.39 -3.94
CA ASN A 232 -33.65 23.08 -3.42
C ASN A 232 -33.94 23.11 -1.92
N HIS A 233 -33.93 24.29 -1.29
CA HIS A 233 -34.13 24.46 0.16
C HIS A 233 -33.22 23.56 1.02
N VAL A 234 -31.98 23.35 0.58
CA VAL A 234 -30.99 22.55 1.31
C VAL A 234 -30.34 23.44 2.36
N PRO A 235 -30.45 23.14 3.68
CA PRO A 235 -29.80 23.92 4.70
C PRO A 235 -28.27 23.71 4.68
N TRP A 236 -27.50 24.77 4.93
CA TRP A 236 -26.05 24.69 5.10
C TRP A 236 -25.60 25.37 6.40
N PHE A 237 -24.39 25.04 6.83
CA PHE A 237 -23.76 25.57 8.04
C PHE A 237 -22.46 26.27 7.67
N GLU A 238 -22.20 27.43 8.27
CA GLU A 238 -20.95 28.18 8.09
C GLU A 238 -20.12 28.18 9.37
N ASP A 239 -18.86 27.74 9.29
CA ASP A 239 -17.93 27.75 10.42
C ASP A 239 -17.50 29.19 10.74
N ALA A 240 -17.68 29.62 12.00
CA ALA A 240 -17.31 30.94 12.49
C ALA A 240 -15.82 31.27 12.23
N THR A 241 -14.95 30.26 12.23
CA THR A 241 -13.50 30.45 11.98
C THR A 241 -13.14 30.78 10.54
N ASN A 242 -14.09 30.75 9.61
CA ASN A 242 -13.90 31.27 8.25
C ASN A 242 -13.76 32.80 8.20
N HIS A 243 -14.13 33.51 9.26
CA HIS A 243 -14.09 34.98 9.32
C HIS A 243 -12.74 35.53 9.79
N ASP A 244 -11.88 34.69 10.38
CA ASP A 244 -10.57 35.09 10.86
C ASP A 244 -9.54 35.06 9.71
N ALA A 245 -9.21 36.25 9.19
CA ALA A 245 -8.25 36.44 8.12
C ALA A 245 -6.80 36.07 8.50
N THR A 246 -6.46 36.08 9.79
CA THR A 246 -5.09 35.83 10.27
C THR A 246 -4.81 34.34 10.52
N LEU A 247 -5.87 33.54 10.66
CA LEU A 247 -5.77 32.14 11.05
C LEU A 247 -5.09 31.24 10.00
N THR A 248 -5.32 31.51 8.71
CA THR A 248 -4.72 30.71 7.63
C THR A 248 -4.40 31.59 6.43
N MET A 249 -3.37 31.21 5.67
CA MET A 249 -3.05 31.85 4.39
C MET A 249 -4.24 31.82 3.41
N ARG A 250 -5.07 30.77 3.49
CA ARG A 250 -6.29 30.66 2.68
C ARG A 250 -7.33 31.71 3.07
N ASN A 251 -7.58 31.93 4.36
CA ASN A 251 -8.49 32.97 4.83
C ASN A 251 -7.96 34.37 4.48
N ALA A 252 -6.65 34.59 4.59
CA ALA A 252 -6.03 35.85 4.15
C ALA A 252 -6.25 36.09 2.65
N VAL A 253 -6.04 35.07 1.81
CA VAL A 253 -6.32 35.15 0.36
C VAL A 253 -7.80 35.44 0.09
N ARG A 254 -8.73 34.75 0.78
CA ARG A 254 -10.18 35.02 0.68
C ARG A 254 -10.53 36.46 1.04
N HIS A 255 -9.96 36.97 2.12
CA HIS A 255 -10.17 38.35 2.57
C HIS A 255 -9.63 39.36 1.56
N LEU A 256 -8.44 39.12 1.00
CA LEU A 256 -7.87 39.95 -0.05
C LEU A 256 -8.78 40.01 -1.29
N ILE A 257 -9.26 38.85 -1.76
CA ILE A 257 -10.13 38.76 -2.95
C ILE A 257 -11.46 39.49 -2.74
N ARG A 258 -12.04 39.40 -1.54
CA ARG A 258 -13.32 40.03 -1.23
C ARG A 258 -13.22 41.55 -1.09
N ASN A 259 -12.14 42.03 -0.48
CA ASN A 259 -12.03 43.44 -0.08
C ASN A 259 -11.19 44.29 -1.04
N HIS A 260 -10.49 43.69 -2.01
CA HIS A 260 -9.62 44.40 -2.94
C HIS A 260 -9.84 43.96 -4.39
N ILE A 261 -9.69 44.91 -5.32
CA ILE A 261 -9.68 44.61 -6.76
C ILE A 261 -8.29 44.11 -7.14
N MET A 262 -8.20 42.81 -7.45
CA MET A 262 -6.95 42.21 -7.89
C MET A 262 -6.58 42.65 -9.32
N PRO A 263 -5.28 42.83 -9.62
CA PRO A 263 -4.81 43.02 -11.00
C PRO A 263 -5.27 41.88 -11.91
N VAL A 264 -5.54 42.16 -13.19
CA VAL A 264 -6.11 41.20 -14.17
C VAL A 264 -5.38 39.85 -14.17
N ALA A 265 -4.04 39.85 -14.07
CA ALA A 265 -3.23 38.63 -14.05
C ALA A 265 -3.48 37.73 -12.83
N LEU A 266 -3.91 38.31 -11.70
CA LEU A 266 -4.18 37.61 -10.46
C LEU A 266 -5.67 37.30 -10.27
N GLN A 267 -6.55 37.76 -11.16
CA GLN A 267 -7.98 37.47 -11.09
C GLN A 267 -8.28 36.00 -11.43
N LYS A 268 -9.45 35.53 -10.97
CA LYS A 268 -9.92 34.15 -11.11
C LYS A 268 -9.80 33.58 -12.54
N PRO A 269 -10.25 34.26 -13.61
CA PRO A 269 -10.15 33.71 -14.98
C PRO A 269 -8.71 33.51 -15.45
N ALA A 270 -7.80 34.43 -15.13
CA ALA A 270 -6.40 34.37 -15.56
C ALA A 270 -5.65 33.22 -14.86
N ILE A 271 -5.82 33.09 -13.54
CA ILE A 271 -5.18 32.04 -12.73
C ILE A 271 -5.72 30.65 -13.08
N LEU A 272 -7.04 30.50 -13.23
CA LEU A 272 -7.63 29.23 -13.64
C LEU A 272 -7.25 28.86 -15.08
N GLY A 273 -7.21 29.84 -15.99
CA GLY A 273 -6.72 29.65 -17.35
C GLY A 273 -5.26 29.21 -17.41
N MET A 274 -4.39 29.79 -16.57
CA MET A 274 -3.00 29.35 -16.42
C MET A 274 -2.93 27.90 -15.91
N SER A 275 -3.65 27.57 -14.83
CA SER A 275 -3.70 26.21 -14.29
C SER A 275 -4.16 25.18 -15.33
N ARG A 276 -5.17 25.52 -16.15
CA ARG A 276 -5.68 24.67 -17.23
C ARG A 276 -4.59 24.40 -18.29
N ARG A 277 -3.90 25.43 -18.79
CA ARG A 277 -2.80 25.27 -19.76
C ARG A 277 -1.67 24.41 -19.20
N LEU A 278 -1.32 24.58 -17.92
CA LEU A 278 -0.30 23.74 -17.27
C LEU A 278 -0.77 22.28 -17.14
N ARG A 279 -2.05 22.03 -16.84
CA ARG A 279 -2.63 20.68 -16.82
C ARG A 279 -2.62 20.01 -18.18
N GLU A 280 -3.03 20.72 -19.23
CA GLU A 280 -2.96 20.23 -20.61
C GLU A 280 -1.52 19.89 -20.98
N ARG A 281 -0.56 20.75 -20.63
CA ARG A 281 0.86 20.47 -20.86
C ARG A 281 1.33 19.22 -20.12
N ALA A 282 1.01 19.09 -18.84
CA ALA A 282 1.37 17.93 -18.05
C ALA A 282 0.75 16.63 -18.60
N GLN A 283 -0.47 16.67 -19.12
CA GLN A 283 -1.12 15.53 -19.79
C GLN A 283 -0.39 15.13 -21.08
N LEU A 284 0.05 16.10 -21.89
CA LEU A 284 0.87 15.82 -23.08
C LEU A 284 2.21 15.19 -22.70
N ASP A 285 2.87 15.72 -21.66
CA ASP A 285 4.13 15.17 -21.16
C ASP A 285 3.93 13.74 -20.63
N ASP A 286 2.86 13.49 -19.85
CA ASP A 286 2.48 12.14 -19.38
C ASP A 286 2.19 11.17 -20.53
N GLY A 287 1.54 11.63 -21.60
CA GLY A 287 1.29 10.85 -22.82
C GLY A 287 2.58 10.51 -23.56
N GLU A 288 3.53 11.43 -23.62
CA GLU A 288 4.85 11.17 -24.21
C GLU A 288 5.65 10.15 -23.39
N VAL A 289 5.62 10.26 -22.06
CA VAL A 289 6.21 9.29 -21.14
C VAL A 289 5.57 7.90 -21.34
N ALA A 290 4.25 7.81 -21.46
CA ALA A 290 3.56 6.55 -21.72
C ALA A 290 4.02 5.89 -23.03
N ARG A 291 4.21 6.68 -24.09
CA ARG A 291 4.76 6.19 -25.37
C ARG A 291 6.21 5.71 -25.24
N LEU A 292 7.02 6.38 -24.42
CA LEU A 292 8.40 5.95 -24.14
C LEU A 292 8.43 4.68 -23.28
N LEU A 293 7.52 4.53 -22.31
CA LEU A 293 7.36 3.30 -21.54
C LEU A 293 7.01 2.11 -22.44
N GLY A 294 6.16 2.30 -23.45
CA GLY A 294 5.91 1.25 -24.46
C GLY A 294 7.15 0.87 -25.30
N ARG A 295 8.20 1.70 -25.28
CA ARG A 295 9.50 1.42 -25.93
C ARG A 295 10.55 0.90 -24.96
N THR A 296 10.43 1.17 -23.66
CA THR A 296 11.25 0.51 -22.63
C THR A 296 10.88 -0.96 -22.59
N ILE A 297 11.88 -1.83 -22.47
CA ILE A 297 11.64 -3.25 -22.22
C ILE A 297 11.87 -3.45 -20.73
N VAL A 298 10.79 -3.64 -19.98
CA VAL A 298 10.88 -4.05 -18.58
C VAL A 298 10.86 -5.57 -18.56
N ARG A 299 11.96 -6.16 -18.09
CA ARG A 299 12.14 -7.60 -17.94
C ARG A 299 12.10 -7.97 -16.46
N ASP A 300 11.53 -9.14 -16.18
CA ASP A 300 11.72 -9.88 -14.92
C ASP A 300 11.46 -9.03 -13.66
N PHE A 301 10.27 -8.42 -13.52
CA PHE A 301 9.92 -7.79 -12.24
C PHE A 301 9.72 -8.86 -11.16
N GLU A 302 10.61 -8.86 -10.17
CA GLU A 302 10.64 -9.84 -9.11
C GLU A 302 10.11 -9.22 -7.81
N SER A 303 8.87 -9.56 -7.43
CA SER A 303 8.24 -9.01 -6.22
C SER A 303 8.80 -9.57 -4.91
N THR A 304 9.59 -10.66 -4.95
CA THR A 304 10.26 -11.22 -3.76
C THR A 304 11.32 -10.28 -3.20
N THR A 305 12.09 -9.62 -4.06
CA THR A 305 13.13 -8.64 -3.69
C THR A 305 12.78 -7.21 -4.07
N GLY A 306 11.79 -7.00 -4.94
CA GLY A 306 11.50 -5.70 -5.52
C GLY A 306 12.60 -5.27 -6.48
N THR A 307 12.98 -6.15 -7.41
CA THR A 307 14.03 -5.86 -8.41
C THR A 307 13.44 -5.88 -9.81
N VAL A 308 14.06 -5.12 -10.71
CA VAL A 308 13.61 -5.03 -12.09
C VAL A 308 14.79 -4.84 -13.03
N VAL A 309 14.75 -5.49 -14.18
CA VAL A 309 15.73 -5.28 -15.26
C VAL A 309 15.07 -4.44 -16.33
N VAL A 310 15.64 -3.31 -16.70
CA VAL A 310 15.06 -2.41 -17.70
C VAL A 310 16.05 -2.13 -18.82
N GLN A 311 15.56 -2.21 -20.06
CA GLN A 311 16.26 -1.73 -21.24
C GLN A 311 15.66 -0.40 -21.64
N LEU A 312 16.45 0.67 -21.54
CA LEU A 312 15.99 2.03 -21.82
C LEU A 312 15.96 2.32 -23.34
N PRO A 313 15.00 3.12 -23.83
CA PRO A 313 14.91 3.47 -25.23
C PRO A 313 16.00 4.48 -25.61
N SER A 314 16.41 4.47 -26.87
CA SER A 314 17.26 5.52 -27.43
C SER A 314 16.45 6.76 -27.79
N PHE A 315 16.93 7.96 -27.44
CA PHE A 315 16.37 9.20 -27.96
C PHE A 315 16.98 9.52 -29.33
N ARG A 316 16.15 9.68 -30.36
CA ARG A 316 16.56 10.23 -31.66
C ARG A 316 16.03 11.65 -31.74
N ILE A 317 16.93 12.63 -31.73
CA ILE A 317 16.57 14.03 -31.90
C ILE A 317 16.66 14.35 -33.40
N PRO A 318 15.54 14.65 -34.09
CA PRO A 318 15.58 15.00 -35.50
C PRO A 318 16.42 16.25 -35.74
N ARG A 319 17.27 16.24 -36.77
CA ARG A 319 18.06 17.41 -37.18
C ARG A 319 17.13 18.48 -37.78
N LEU A 320 17.20 19.69 -37.25
CA LEU A 320 16.38 20.82 -37.72
C LEU A 320 17.04 21.55 -38.91
N ARG A 321 16.22 22.08 -39.82
CA ARG A 321 16.61 22.98 -40.94
C ARG A 321 15.93 24.35 -40.74
N GLY A 322 16.55 25.49 -41.11
CA GLY A 322 16.08 26.87 -40.78
C GLY A 322 17.12 27.83 -40.17
N ARG A 323 16.75 29.10 -39.92
CA ARG A 323 17.62 30.13 -39.29
C ARG A 323 17.69 30.03 -37.75
N ASN A 324 16.64 29.50 -37.09
CA ASN A 324 16.56 29.39 -35.62
C ASN A 324 16.83 27.97 -35.08
N LYS A 325 17.68 27.19 -35.77
CA LYS A 325 17.89 25.77 -35.45
C LYS A 325 18.41 25.55 -34.03
N ASP A 326 19.35 26.38 -33.59
CA ASP A 326 20.04 26.16 -32.33
C ASP A 326 19.13 26.41 -31.14
N VAL A 327 18.38 27.52 -31.14
CA VAL A 327 17.38 27.84 -30.10
C VAL A 327 16.23 26.81 -30.07
N GLN A 328 15.81 26.31 -31.23
CA GLN A 328 14.78 25.26 -31.28
C GLN A 328 15.35 23.91 -30.80
N ARG A 329 16.61 23.62 -31.09
CA ARG A 329 17.29 22.41 -30.66
C ARG A 329 17.50 22.40 -29.15
N THR A 330 17.91 23.51 -28.53
CA THR A 330 18.07 23.62 -27.07
C THR A 330 16.75 23.42 -26.35
N LYS A 331 15.68 24.10 -26.75
CA LYS A 331 14.32 23.91 -26.17
C LYS A 331 13.82 22.47 -26.30
N ARG A 332 14.09 21.80 -27.43
CA ARG A 332 13.75 20.39 -27.60
C ARG A 332 14.58 19.48 -26.70
N LEU A 333 15.87 19.75 -26.54
CA LEU A 333 16.74 19.01 -25.63
C LEU A 333 16.27 19.12 -24.19
N GLU A 334 15.94 20.33 -23.73
CA GLU A 334 15.37 20.57 -22.40
C GLU A 334 14.06 19.80 -22.19
N HIS A 335 13.16 19.84 -23.18
CA HIS A 335 11.92 19.07 -23.15
C HIS A 335 12.18 17.55 -23.04
N TYR A 336 13.04 17.00 -23.90
CA TYR A 336 13.36 15.56 -23.85
C TYR A 336 14.09 15.17 -22.55
N ARG A 337 14.94 16.03 -21.99
CA ARG A 337 15.57 15.82 -20.68
C ARG A 337 14.51 15.74 -19.57
N TYR A 338 13.52 16.63 -19.61
CA TYR A 338 12.41 16.63 -18.66
C TYR A 338 11.54 15.37 -18.79
N VAL A 339 11.16 14.99 -20.02
CA VAL A 339 10.39 13.76 -20.29
C VAL A 339 11.18 12.51 -19.86
N ALA A 340 12.49 12.47 -20.12
CA ALA A 340 13.36 11.38 -19.66
C ALA A 340 13.43 11.33 -18.12
N ALA A 341 13.44 12.48 -17.44
CA ALA A 341 13.38 12.52 -15.98
C ALA A 341 12.06 11.97 -15.44
N LEU A 342 10.93 12.29 -16.08
CA LEU A 342 9.63 11.71 -15.73
C LEU A 342 9.58 10.20 -15.96
N LEU A 343 10.18 9.70 -17.04
CA LEU A 343 10.34 8.28 -17.31
C LEU A 343 11.13 7.59 -16.19
N ILE A 344 12.32 8.11 -15.86
CA ILE A 344 13.16 7.57 -14.78
C ILE A 344 12.42 7.61 -13.44
N LYS A 345 11.69 8.69 -13.15
CA LYS A 345 10.88 8.79 -11.93
C LYS A 345 9.86 7.64 -11.82
N ARG A 346 9.17 7.29 -12.91
CA ARG A 346 8.23 6.15 -12.93
C ARG A 346 8.93 4.81 -12.73
N LEU A 347 10.11 4.62 -13.33
CA LEU A 347 10.91 3.39 -13.13
C LEU A 347 11.43 3.26 -11.69
N ILE A 348 11.91 4.36 -11.09
CA ILE A 348 12.35 4.40 -9.68
C ILE A 348 11.19 4.05 -8.74
N ALA A 349 9.97 4.52 -9.03
CA ALA A 349 8.78 4.26 -8.22
C ALA A 349 8.47 2.77 -8.03
N ILE A 350 8.95 1.89 -8.93
CA ILE A 350 8.75 0.44 -8.85
C ILE A 350 9.55 -0.18 -7.69
N VAL A 351 10.76 0.33 -7.45
CA VAL A 351 11.74 -0.30 -6.55
C VAL A 351 12.00 0.54 -5.30
N THR A 352 11.71 1.84 -5.33
CA THR A 352 12.10 2.76 -4.25
C THR A 352 11.41 2.43 -2.92
N PRO A 353 12.16 2.39 -1.81
CA PRO A 353 11.60 2.35 -0.47
C PRO A 353 11.00 3.70 -0.03
N GLU A 354 11.24 4.78 -0.78
CA GLU A 354 10.75 6.10 -0.40
C GLU A 354 9.22 6.19 -0.60
N LEU A 355 8.53 6.79 0.37
CA LEU A 355 7.08 7.05 0.28
C LEU A 355 6.79 8.15 -0.74
N HIS A 356 7.68 9.14 -0.83
CA HIS A 356 7.62 10.23 -1.78
C HIS A 356 8.67 9.99 -2.86
N GLY A 357 8.24 9.76 -4.11
CA GLY A 357 9.17 9.57 -5.22
C GLY A 357 9.98 10.83 -5.56
N PRO A 358 11.07 10.70 -6.34
CA PRO A 358 11.93 11.83 -6.67
C PRO A 358 11.22 12.96 -7.40
N VAL A 359 11.71 14.19 -7.19
CA VAL A 359 11.34 15.34 -8.01
C VAL A 359 12.10 15.25 -9.34
N ALA A 360 11.39 15.37 -10.46
CA ALA A 360 11.97 15.19 -11.80
C ALA A 360 13.14 16.16 -12.09
N SER A 361 13.10 17.38 -11.54
CA SER A 361 14.19 18.36 -11.68
C SER A 361 15.52 17.86 -11.11
N ASN A 362 15.49 17.05 -10.06
CA ASN A 362 16.69 16.56 -9.38
C ASN A 362 17.33 15.37 -10.09
N LEU A 363 16.70 14.84 -11.15
CA LEU A 363 17.15 13.67 -11.89
C LEU A 363 18.00 14.01 -13.12
N LEU A 364 18.29 15.29 -13.38
CA LEU A 364 18.98 15.72 -14.60
C LEU A 364 20.34 15.03 -14.79
N ASN A 365 21.14 14.91 -13.73
CA ASN A 365 22.44 14.24 -13.79
C ASN A 365 22.30 12.76 -14.14
N GLN A 366 21.26 12.10 -13.65
CA GLN A 366 20.95 10.70 -13.93
C GLN A 366 20.42 10.53 -15.35
N VAL A 367 19.59 11.46 -15.84
CA VAL A 367 19.14 11.52 -17.24
C VAL A 367 20.34 11.56 -18.19
N LEU A 368 21.30 12.45 -17.95
CA LEU A 368 22.48 12.58 -18.82
C LEU A 368 23.38 11.34 -18.79
N ARG A 369 23.45 10.63 -17.65
CA ARG A 369 24.16 9.35 -17.53
C ARG A 369 23.46 8.20 -18.26
N LEU A 370 22.13 8.13 -18.17
CA LEU A 370 21.34 7.05 -18.77
C LEU A 370 21.08 7.27 -20.26
N PHE A 371 21.04 8.53 -20.71
CA PHE A 371 20.75 8.92 -22.09
C PHE A 371 21.82 9.89 -22.64
N PRO A 372 23.01 9.38 -23.02
CA PRO A 372 24.10 10.23 -23.54
C PRO A 372 23.70 11.05 -24.78
N SER A 373 22.72 10.59 -25.56
CA SER A 373 22.19 11.30 -26.74
C SER A 373 21.48 12.62 -26.41
N LEU A 374 21.11 12.84 -25.14
CA LEU A 374 20.50 14.08 -24.65
C LEU A 374 21.53 15.09 -24.13
N ASN A 375 22.81 14.73 -24.13
CA ASN A 375 23.89 15.62 -23.71
C ASN A 375 24.34 16.55 -24.86
N ASP A 376 24.81 17.73 -24.49
CA ASP A 376 25.36 18.70 -25.42
C ASP A 376 26.75 18.26 -25.93
N ASN A 377 27.56 17.63 -25.05
CA ASN A 377 28.89 17.08 -25.36
C ASN A 377 28.98 15.57 -25.07
N PRO A 378 28.64 14.69 -26.04
CA PRO A 378 28.61 13.23 -25.84
C PRO A 378 29.92 12.64 -25.31
N SER A 379 31.06 13.23 -25.65
CA SER A 379 32.41 12.78 -25.29
C SER A 379 32.75 12.93 -23.80
N SER A 380 31.95 13.67 -23.03
CA SER A 380 32.20 13.93 -21.60
C SER A 380 31.88 12.75 -20.67
N TYR A 381 31.16 11.73 -21.16
CA TYR A 381 30.73 10.59 -20.34
C TYR A 381 31.53 9.34 -20.68
N PRO A 382 31.82 8.50 -19.67
CA PRO A 382 32.65 7.32 -19.86
C PRO A 382 32.04 6.40 -20.91
N GLU A 383 32.88 5.84 -21.79
CA GLU A 383 32.50 4.83 -22.80
C GLU A 383 31.81 3.61 -22.18
N HIS A 384 31.96 3.42 -20.86
CA HIS A 384 31.34 2.34 -20.11
C HIS A 384 30.43 2.89 -19.02
N PRO A 385 29.13 2.51 -19.01
CA PRO A 385 28.20 2.93 -17.97
C PRO A 385 28.69 2.40 -16.62
N LYS A 386 28.69 3.26 -15.60
CA LYS A 386 29.02 2.92 -14.22
C LYS A 386 27.74 2.85 -13.39
N ALA A 387 27.75 1.99 -12.36
CA ALA A 387 26.65 1.91 -11.41
C ALA A 387 26.54 3.20 -10.57
N PHE A 388 25.33 3.56 -10.16
CA PHE A 388 25.08 4.73 -9.32
C PHE A 388 23.83 4.56 -8.45
N ASN A 389 23.70 5.39 -7.41
CA ASN A 389 22.52 5.41 -6.53
C ASN A 389 21.71 6.68 -6.75
N VAL A 390 20.39 6.58 -6.68
CA VAL A 390 19.45 7.71 -6.69
C VAL A 390 18.16 7.32 -5.97
N SER A 391 17.66 8.18 -5.08
CA SER A 391 16.40 7.95 -4.32
C SER A 391 16.26 6.54 -3.73
N SER A 392 17.33 6.11 -3.05
CA SER A 392 17.43 4.80 -2.40
C SER A 392 17.30 3.60 -3.36
N VAL A 393 17.57 3.81 -4.65
CA VAL A 393 17.65 2.78 -5.70
C VAL A 393 19.07 2.76 -6.28
N HIS A 394 19.63 1.57 -6.39
CA HIS A 394 20.89 1.27 -7.04
C HIS A 394 20.66 0.85 -8.49
N PHE A 395 21.28 1.57 -9.41
CA PHE A 395 21.29 1.27 -10.84
C PHE A 395 22.60 0.56 -11.19
N GLN A 396 22.51 -0.69 -11.62
CA GLN A 396 23.65 -1.48 -12.04
C GLN A 396 23.55 -1.82 -13.53
N PRO A 397 24.55 -1.47 -14.36
CA PRO A 397 24.56 -1.85 -15.77
C PRO A 397 24.87 -3.35 -15.90
N VAL A 398 24.05 -4.05 -16.68
CA VAL A 398 24.18 -5.47 -17.00
C VAL A 398 24.35 -5.58 -18.52
N ARG A 399 25.48 -6.13 -18.95
CA ARG A 399 25.76 -6.40 -20.37
C ARG A 399 25.34 -7.82 -20.70
N THR A 400 24.49 -7.98 -21.71
CA THR A 400 24.05 -9.29 -22.20
C THR A 400 24.90 -9.76 -23.39
N SER A 401 25.74 -8.89 -23.96
CA SER A 401 26.62 -9.20 -25.10
C SER A 401 27.99 -8.55 -24.93
N SER A 402 29.02 -9.20 -25.47
CA SER A 402 30.38 -8.66 -25.63
C SER A 402 30.45 -7.50 -26.63
N ASN A 403 29.40 -7.31 -27.46
CA ASN A 403 29.33 -6.21 -28.40
C ASN A 403 29.11 -4.87 -27.69
N LEU A 404 30.09 -3.97 -27.80
CA LEU A 404 30.06 -2.62 -27.21
C LEU A 404 28.93 -1.73 -27.74
N LYS A 405 28.35 -2.05 -28.90
CA LYS A 405 27.22 -1.31 -29.49
C LYS A 405 25.84 -1.87 -29.10
N ALA A 406 25.78 -3.00 -28.40
CA ALA A 406 24.51 -3.57 -27.95
C ALA A 406 23.86 -2.67 -26.87
N PRO A 407 22.51 -2.61 -26.82
CA PRO A 407 21.82 -1.85 -25.79
C PRO A 407 22.15 -2.40 -24.40
N VAL A 408 22.36 -1.49 -23.45
CA VAL A 408 22.68 -1.83 -22.05
C VAL A 408 21.40 -2.06 -21.27
N ASN A 409 21.34 -3.18 -20.54
CA ASN A 409 20.29 -3.42 -19.56
C ASN A 409 20.69 -2.81 -18.22
N TRP A 410 19.72 -2.29 -17.49
CA TRP A 410 19.91 -1.69 -16.17
C TRP A 410 19.15 -2.53 -15.16
N TYR A 411 19.89 -3.09 -14.21
CA TYR A 411 19.32 -3.78 -13.07
C TYR A 411 19.09 -2.77 -11.95
N LEU A 412 17.82 -2.57 -11.60
CA LEU A 412 17.40 -1.64 -10.56
C LEU A 412 17.08 -2.45 -9.31
N THR A 413 17.79 -2.13 -8.24
CA THR A 413 17.58 -2.75 -6.93
C THR A 413 17.45 -1.68 -5.87
N ARG A 414 16.81 -2.00 -4.75
CA ARG A 414 16.86 -1.13 -3.59
C ARG A 414 18.32 -1.00 -3.11
N GLU A 415 18.73 0.21 -2.74
CA GLU A 415 20.10 0.48 -2.25
C GLU A 415 20.39 -0.36 -1.00
N PRO A 416 21.50 -1.10 -0.91
CA PRO A 416 21.85 -1.84 0.31
C PRO A 416 21.91 -0.94 1.55
N TYR A 417 21.55 -1.47 2.72
CA TYR A 417 21.62 -0.70 3.95
C TYR A 417 23.06 -0.25 4.22
N VAL A 418 23.25 1.05 4.45
CA VAL A 418 24.54 1.63 4.83
C VAL A 418 24.76 1.43 6.32
N SER A 419 25.94 0.95 6.70
CA SER A 419 26.34 0.78 8.10
C SER A 419 26.20 2.10 8.87
N GLY A 420 25.67 2.04 10.10
CA GLY A 420 25.48 3.20 10.97
C GLY A 420 24.16 3.97 10.76
N ARG A 421 23.35 3.63 9.75
CA ARG A 421 21.98 4.15 9.62
C ARG A 421 20.96 3.22 10.27
N PRO A 422 19.87 3.75 10.85
CA PRO A 422 18.81 2.92 11.40
C PRO A 422 18.16 2.07 10.29
N VAL A 423 17.98 0.79 10.59
CA VAL A 423 17.31 -0.18 9.70
C VAL A 423 15.86 -0.37 10.13
N PRO A 424 14.94 -0.66 9.19
CA PRO A 424 13.53 -0.83 9.50
C PRO A 424 13.33 -2.06 10.38
N ASN A 425 12.74 -1.87 11.55
CA ASN A 425 12.43 -2.94 12.48
C ASN A 425 11.02 -2.74 13.01
N ILE A 426 10.16 -3.75 12.83
CA ILE A 426 8.79 -3.74 13.36
C ILE A 426 8.69 -4.84 14.42
N LEU A 427 8.33 -4.47 15.66
CA LEU A 427 8.13 -5.43 16.73
C LEU A 427 6.64 -5.78 16.88
N PHE A 428 6.37 -7.07 16.95
CA PHE A 428 5.08 -7.66 17.30
C PHE A 428 5.20 -8.26 18.72
N PRO A 429 4.36 -7.81 19.66
CA PRO A 429 4.47 -8.27 21.04
C PRO A 429 4.17 -9.77 21.18
N ARG A 430 4.64 -10.34 22.28
CA ARG A 430 4.28 -11.70 22.71
C ARG A 430 2.79 -11.81 23.05
N LEU A 431 2.29 -13.04 23.11
CA LEU A 431 0.93 -13.30 23.56
C LEU A 431 0.76 -12.90 25.05
N PRO A 432 -0.20 -12.03 25.39
CA PRO A 432 -0.42 -11.57 26.76
C PRO A 432 -0.64 -12.72 27.74
N LEU A 433 -0.12 -12.59 28.97
CA LEU A 433 -0.19 -13.64 30.01
C LEU A 433 -1.63 -14.13 30.22
N ARG A 434 -2.62 -13.23 30.27
CA ARG A 434 -4.04 -13.58 30.44
C ARG A 434 -4.58 -14.59 29.41
N LEU A 435 -4.03 -14.62 28.19
CA LEU A 435 -4.48 -15.51 27.11
C LEU A 435 -3.79 -16.89 27.14
N ARG A 436 -2.66 -16.99 27.85
CA ARG A 436 -1.88 -18.22 28.04
C ARG A 436 -1.98 -18.81 29.44
N TRP A 437 -2.48 -18.05 30.41
CA TRP A 437 -2.57 -18.43 31.82
C TRP A 437 -3.31 -19.76 31.99
N ARG A 438 -2.67 -20.72 32.69
CA ARG A 438 -3.20 -22.08 32.97
C ARG A 438 -3.72 -22.83 31.74
N ARG A 439 -3.20 -22.52 30.56
CA ARG A 439 -3.56 -23.19 29.32
C ARG A 439 -2.32 -23.84 28.74
N ARG A 440 -2.45 -25.11 28.37
CA ARG A 440 -1.41 -25.78 27.60
C ARG A 440 -1.13 -25.02 26.30
N PRO A 441 0.10 -25.00 25.80
CA PRO A 441 0.47 -24.27 24.59
C PRO A 441 -0.43 -24.56 23.37
N GLU A 442 -0.97 -25.78 23.24
CA GLU A 442 -1.89 -26.16 22.16
C GLU A 442 -3.22 -25.40 22.25
N MET A 443 -3.66 -25.06 23.47
CA MET A 443 -4.90 -24.34 23.77
C MET A 443 -4.76 -22.82 23.69
N TRP A 444 -3.56 -22.29 23.45
CA TRP A 444 -3.37 -20.86 23.23
C TRP A 444 -4.11 -20.44 21.96
N ARG A 445 -4.96 -19.43 22.07
CA ARG A 445 -5.75 -18.93 20.93
C ARG A 445 -4.91 -18.00 20.07
N TRP A 446 -5.13 -18.04 18.77
CA TRP A 446 -4.54 -17.07 17.86
C TRP A 446 -5.08 -15.67 18.16
N PRO A 447 -4.21 -14.65 18.31
CA PRO A 447 -4.68 -13.28 18.40
C PRO A 447 -5.29 -12.85 17.06
N ILE A 448 -6.17 -11.85 17.09
CA ILE A 448 -6.67 -11.21 15.86
C ILE A 448 -5.47 -10.68 15.06
N TRP A 449 -5.55 -10.72 13.74
CA TRP A 449 -4.54 -10.11 12.87
C TRP A 449 -4.26 -8.68 13.31
N LYS A 450 -2.99 -8.37 13.53
CA LYS A 450 -2.57 -6.97 13.67
C LYS A 450 -2.80 -6.25 12.34
N PRO A 451 -3.07 -4.93 12.37
CA PRO A 451 -3.14 -4.13 11.16
C PRO A 451 -1.88 -4.31 10.31
N TRP A 452 -2.04 -4.21 9.00
CA TRP A 452 -0.92 -4.18 8.07
C TRP A 452 0.02 -3.02 8.39
N GLN A 453 1.32 -3.31 8.41
CA GLN A 453 2.37 -2.32 8.63
C GLN A 453 3.32 -2.30 7.44
N LEU A 454 3.74 -1.11 7.03
CA LEU A 454 4.65 -0.94 5.90
C LEU A 454 6.11 -1.11 6.35
N TRP A 455 6.76 -2.17 5.91
CA TRP A 455 8.16 -2.48 6.19
C TRP A 455 9.08 -2.03 5.03
N ASP A 456 10.13 -1.27 5.36
CA ASP A 456 11.11 -0.70 4.42
C ASP A 456 10.48 0.10 3.26
N GLY A 457 9.22 0.55 3.40
CA GLY A 457 8.47 1.25 2.34
C GLY A 457 8.03 0.39 1.14
N ARG A 458 8.38 -0.91 1.11
CA ARG A 458 8.14 -1.81 -0.04
C ARG A 458 7.20 -2.97 0.26
N PHE A 459 7.19 -3.46 1.51
CA PHE A 459 6.44 -4.67 1.86
C PHE A 459 5.40 -4.36 2.92
N TRP A 460 4.13 -4.67 2.65
CA TRP A 460 3.11 -4.75 3.67
C TRP A 460 3.28 -6.05 4.45
N VAL A 461 3.39 -5.95 5.77
CA VAL A 461 3.58 -7.11 6.66
C VAL A 461 2.59 -7.05 7.80
N ARG A 462 1.99 -8.20 8.11
CA ARG A 462 1.26 -8.42 9.36
C ARG A 462 1.62 -9.78 9.93
N VAL A 463 1.67 -9.87 11.25
CA VAL A 463 2.05 -11.08 11.97
C VAL A 463 1.03 -11.37 13.07
N GLN A 464 0.64 -12.63 13.19
CA GLN A 464 0.01 -13.18 14.38
C GLN A 464 1.06 -13.96 15.16
N ASN A 465 1.33 -13.52 16.38
CA ASN A 465 2.26 -14.17 17.28
C ASN A 465 1.50 -14.85 18.42
N ARG A 466 1.54 -16.18 18.45
CA ARG A 466 0.95 -17.00 19.52
C ARG A 466 1.97 -17.38 20.59
N THR A 467 3.24 -17.01 20.43
CA THR A 467 4.31 -17.36 21.37
C THR A 467 4.34 -16.44 22.58
N ASN A 468 5.04 -16.87 23.63
CA ASN A 468 5.37 -16.08 24.81
C ASN A 468 6.63 -15.20 24.63
N VAL A 469 7.18 -15.11 23.42
CA VAL A 469 8.34 -14.27 23.08
C VAL A 469 7.96 -13.20 22.07
N HIS A 470 8.70 -12.09 22.04
CA HIS A 470 8.45 -11.03 21.06
C HIS A 470 8.91 -11.49 19.67
N THR A 471 8.20 -11.07 18.62
CA THR A 471 8.56 -11.35 17.23
C THR A 471 8.89 -10.03 16.54
N SER A 472 9.98 -9.94 15.78
CA SER A 472 10.30 -8.75 15.00
C SER A 472 10.46 -9.06 13.52
N VAL A 473 10.22 -8.04 12.68
CA VAL A 473 10.50 -8.07 11.24
C VAL A 473 11.60 -7.06 10.97
N ALA A 474 12.76 -7.55 10.58
CA ALA A 474 13.97 -6.75 10.33
C ALA A 474 14.69 -7.27 9.08
N PRO A 475 15.71 -6.57 8.55
CA PRO A 475 16.45 -7.06 7.39
C PRO A 475 17.13 -8.39 7.68
N PHE A 476 17.27 -9.23 6.66
CA PHE A 476 18.04 -10.46 6.76
C PHE A 476 19.48 -10.16 7.21
N ASP A 477 19.92 -10.81 8.29
CA ASP A 477 21.26 -10.65 8.88
C ASP A 477 22.12 -11.90 8.60
N ALA A 478 23.34 -11.67 8.11
CA ALA A 478 24.33 -12.71 7.88
C ALA A 478 24.67 -13.49 9.16
N LYS A 479 24.64 -12.85 10.34
CA LYS A 479 25.00 -13.48 11.62
C LYS A 479 24.04 -14.61 12.00
N CYS A 480 22.75 -14.44 11.70
CA CYS A 480 21.71 -15.44 11.99
C CYS A 480 21.58 -16.50 10.88
N ALA A 481 22.23 -16.29 9.72
CA ALA A 481 22.04 -17.15 8.55
C ALA A 481 22.57 -18.57 8.75
N LYS A 482 23.68 -18.76 9.48
CA LYS A 482 24.25 -20.09 9.76
C LYS A 482 23.30 -20.92 10.62
N ALA A 483 22.93 -20.41 11.79
CA ALA A 483 22.02 -21.09 12.70
C ALA A 483 20.64 -21.39 12.07
N PHE A 484 20.14 -20.48 11.22
CA PHE A 484 18.89 -20.73 10.48
C PHE A 484 19.04 -21.86 9.46
N ARG A 485 20.15 -21.88 8.70
CA ARG A 485 20.42 -22.95 7.73
C ARG A 485 20.50 -24.31 8.40
N ASP A 486 21.21 -24.39 9.53
CA ASP A 486 21.40 -25.62 10.29
C ASP A 486 20.09 -26.11 10.94
N SER A 487 19.08 -25.24 11.07
CA SER A 487 17.77 -25.58 11.62
C SER A 487 16.75 -26.09 10.59
N LEU A 488 17.10 -26.09 9.30
CA LEU A 488 16.25 -26.59 8.23
C LEU A 488 16.47 -28.11 8.05
N PRO A 489 15.42 -28.89 7.72
CA PRO A 489 15.52 -30.34 7.61
C PRO A 489 16.43 -30.80 6.44
N ASP A 490 17.18 -31.88 6.66
CA ASP A 490 18.45 -32.19 5.99
C ASP A 490 18.37 -32.61 4.50
N ASP A 491 17.25 -33.11 3.98
CA ASP A 491 17.32 -33.84 2.71
C ASP A 491 17.38 -32.98 1.42
N GLN A 492 17.58 -31.65 1.51
CA GLN A 492 17.90 -30.72 0.39
C GLN A 492 17.70 -29.21 0.74
N ALA A 493 17.28 -28.85 1.96
CA ALA A 493 16.85 -27.47 2.28
C ALA A 493 17.99 -26.41 2.36
N PRO A 494 19.19 -26.72 2.88
CA PRO A 494 20.30 -25.75 2.96
C PRO A 494 20.80 -25.26 1.59
N ASP A 495 21.02 -26.19 0.66
CA ASP A 495 21.46 -25.89 -0.71
C ASP A 495 20.35 -25.16 -1.49
N LYS A 496 19.09 -25.53 -1.25
CA LYS A 496 17.93 -24.81 -1.81
C LYS A 496 17.85 -23.37 -1.31
N LEU A 497 18.09 -23.10 -0.02
CA LEU A 497 18.12 -21.74 0.52
C LEU A 497 19.18 -20.91 -0.20
N MET A 498 20.39 -21.44 -0.37
CA MET A 498 21.47 -20.74 -1.07
C MET A 498 21.19 -20.56 -2.55
N ALA A 499 20.58 -21.55 -3.22
CA ALA A 499 20.15 -21.46 -4.61
C ALA A 499 19.08 -20.36 -4.80
N LEU A 500 18.06 -20.32 -3.93
CA LEU A 500 17.01 -19.29 -3.95
C LEU A 500 17.57 -17.90 -3.68
N LEU A 501 18.45 -17.79 -2.69
CA LEU A 501 19.17 -16.56 -2.38
C LEU A 501 20.09 -16.11 -3.54
N LYS A 502 20.71 -17.04 -4.27
CA LYS A 502 21.51 -16.72 -5.46
C LYS A 502 20.64 -16.27 -6.63
N HIS A 503 19.48 -16.89 -6.81
CA HIS A 503 18.57 -16.60 -7.91
C HIS A 503 17.79 -15.30 -7.72
N HIS A 504 17.08 -15.14 -6.59
CA HIS A 504 16.15 -14.03 -6.39
C HIS A 504 16.81 -12.80 -5.74
N ALA A 505 17.88 -13.00 -4.97
CA ALA A 505 18.49 -11.93 -4.15
C ALA A 505 20.03 -11.93 -4.17
N PRO A 506 20.68 -11.82 -5.35
CA PRO A 506 22.13 -11.93 -5.45
C PRO A 506 22.87 -10.81 -4.70
N GLY A 507 24.13 -11.10 -4.32
CA GLY A 507 25.04 -10.13 -3.73
C GLY A 507 24.52 -9.47 -2.45
N LYS A 508 24.53 -8.13 -2.41
CA LYS A 508 24.08 -7.32 -1.27
C LYS A 508 22.55 -7.18 -1.18
N VAL A 509 21.81 -7.58 -2.22
CA VAL A 509 20.34 -7.45 -2.28
C VAL A 509 19.66 -8.36 -1.25
N ARG A 510 20.24 -9.54 -0.93
CA ARG A 510 19.69 -10.45 0.10
C ARG A 510 19.49 -9.82 1.46
N TYR A 511 20.32 -8.84 1.83
CA TYR A 511 20.21 -8.14 3.12
C TYR A 511 19.13 -7.06 3.11
N THR A 512 18.39 -6.93 2.00
CA THR A 512 17.21 -6.06 1.88
C THR A 512 15.89 -6.83 1.98
N LEU A 513 15.97 -8.15 2.15
CA LEU A 513 14.82 -9.00 2.35
C LEU A 513 14.28 -8.85 3.78
N PRO A 514 12.95 -8.80 3.95
CA PRO A 514 12.35 -8.89 5.29
C PRO A 514 12.57 -10.29 5.83
N ALA A 515 13.00 -10.36 7.07
CA ALA A 515 13.23 -11.57 7.82
C ALA A 515 12.49 -11.47 9.16
N ILE A 516 11.88 -12.58 9.57
CA ILE A 516 11.12 -12.68 10.83
C ILE A 516 12.04 -13.28 11.88
N TYR A 517 12.16 -12.60 13.01
CA TYR A 517 12.97 -12.98 14.16
C TYR A 517 12.11 -13.18 15.39
N THR A 518 12.51 -14.09 16.28
CA THR A 518 12.02 -14.13 17.67
C THR A 518 13.09 -13.60 18.61
N HIS A 519 12.68 -12.89 19.65
CA HIS A 519 13.54 -12.44 20.73
C HIS A 519 13.60 -13.56 21.77
N GLY A 520 14.69 -14.34 21.74
CA GLY A 520 14.75 -15.65 22.41
C GLY A 520 14.25 -16.81 21.53
N ASN A 521 14.53 -18.04 21.98
CA ASN A 521 14.10 -19.26 21.30
C ASN A 521 12.66 -19.62 21.71
N HIS A 522 11.71 -19.44 20.79
CA HIS A 522 10.30 -19.72 21.07
C HIS A 522 10.04 -21.20 21.41
N GLU A 523 10.78 -22.15 20.83
CA GLU A 523 10.63 -23.59 21.11
C GLU A 523 11.03 -23.91 22.55
N GLU A 524 12.14 -23.34 23.01
CA GLU A 524 12.62 -23.45 24.38
C GLU A 524 11.68 -22.74 25.34
N ALA A 525 11.17 -21.57 24.97
CA ALA A 525 10.19 -20.83 25.77
C ALA A 525 8.85 -21.56 25.92
N VAL A 526 8.46 -22.39 24.94
CA VAL A 526 7.30 -23.29 25.02
C VAL A 526 7.61 -24.50 25.91
N ARG A 527 8.77 -25.16 25.74
CA ARG A 527 9.19 -26.30 26.59
C ARG A 527 9.34 -25.91 28.07
N ASN A 528 9.93 -24.76 28.34
CA ASN A 528 10.11 -24.24 29.71
C ASN A 528 8.76 -23.90 30.36
N TYR A 529 7.75 -23.51 29.57
CA TYR A 529 6.39 -23.34 30.07
C TYR A 529 5.76 -24.67 30.50
N GLU A 530 5.99 -25.75 29.75
CA GLU A 530 5.52 -27.10 30.11
C GLU A 530 6.13 -27.55 31.45
N LEU A 531 7.44 -27.34 31.64
CA LEU A 531 8.20 -27.64 32.86
C LEU A 531 7.75 -26.78 34.07
N SER A 532 7.58 -25.47 33.88
CA SER A 532 7.07 -24.56 34.92
C SER A 532 5.63 -24.91 35.33
N SER A 533 4.81 -25.38 34.37
CA SER A 533 3.44 -25.77 34.65
C SER A 533 3.34 -26.98 35.57
N ASP A 534 4.34 -27.87 35.60
CA ASP A 534 4.32 -29.05 36.47
C ASP A 534 4.65 -28.70 37.93
N VAL A 535 5.55 -27.75 38.16
CA VAL A 535 5.86 -27.19 39.49
C VAL A 535 4.71 -26.31 40.00
N GLU A 536 4.08 -25.53 39.12
CA GLU A 536 2.89 -24.74 39.47
C GLU A 536 1.64 -25.61 39.64
N LYS A 537 1.48 -26.72 38.89
CA LYS A 537 0.42 -27.72 39.12
C LYS A 537 0.58 -28.36 40.50
N ALA A 538 1.80 -28.69 40.91
CA ALA A 538 2.07 -29.21 42.26
C ALA A 538 1.69 -28.21 43.36
N ARG A 539 2.07 -26.94 43.20
CA ARG A 539 1.67 -25.85 44.12
C ARG A 539 0.17 -25.56 44.12
N VAL A 540 -0.51 -25.78 42.99
CA VAL A 540 -1.96 -25.59 42.86
C VAL A 540 -2.76 -26.77 43.39
N MET A 541 -2.20 -27.99 43.44
CA MET A 541 -2.81 -29.10 44.17
C MET A 541 -2.87 -28.80 45.66
N ASP A 542 -1.76 -28.30 46.23
CA ASP A 542 -1.69 -27.76 47.59
C ASP A 542 -2.73 -26.65 47.83
N ASN A 543 -2.83 -25.72 46.88
CA ASN A 543 -3.78 -24.62 46.95
C ASN A 543 -5.24 -25.05 46.67
N ALA A 544 -5.47 -26.20 46.02
CA ALA A 544 -6.79 -26.75 45.74
C ALA A 544 -7.33 -27.57 46.92
N GLU A 545 -6.45 -28.17 47.71
CA GLU A 545 -6.77 -28.67 49.05
C GLU A 545 -7.14 -27.52 49.99
N MET A 546 -6.36 -26.42 49.99
CA MET A 546 -6.76 -25.19 50.67
C MET A 546 -8.09 -24.64 50.12
N LYS A 547 -8.30 -24.65 48.81
CA LYS A 547 -9.53 -24.14 48.20
C LYS A 547 -10.75 -25.02 48.49
N LYS A 548 -10.58 -26.32 48.70
CA LYS A 548 -11.62 -27.23 49.22
C LYS A 548 -12.01 -26.85 50.65
N GLN A 549 -11.03 -26.56 51.49
CA GLN A 549 -11.21 -26.07 52.85
C GLN A 549 -11.91 -24.70 52.89
N TRP A 550 -11.67 -23.85 51.88
CA TRP A 550 -12.38 -22.58 51.68
C TRP A 550 -13.78 -22.74 51.08
N LEU A 551 -14.02 -23.72 50.19
CA LEU A 551 -15.33 -24.01 49.59
C LEU A 551 -16.33 -24.63 50.57
N GLU A 552 -15.86 -25.21 51.68
CA GLU A 552 -16.68 -25.58 52.83
C GLU A 552 -17.13 -24.35 53.66
N THR A 553 -16.57 -23.17 53.38
CA THR A 553 -16.92 -21.91 54.04
C THR A 553 -17.60 -20.96 53.03
N ASP A 554 -18.92 -21.12 52.92
CA ASP A 554 -19.95 -20.30 52.25
C ASP A 554 -19.61 -19.18 51.23
N GLY A 555 -20.39 -19.19 50.13
CA GLY A 555 -21.16 -18.01 49.71
C GLY A 555 -20.80 -17.27 48.41
N ASP A 556 -21.38 -17.74 47.29
CA ASP A 556 -21.85 -16.97 46.11
C ASP A 556 -20.95 -15.90 45.43
N ALA A 557 -20.42 -16.23 44.24
CA ALA A 557 -20.33 -15.31 43.09
C ALA A 557 -19.99 -16.03 41.76
N GLN A 558 -20.88 -15.91 40.76
CA GLN A 558 -20.74 -16.41 39.38
C GLN A 558 -19.71 -15.60 38.56
N PRO A 559 -18.77 -16.23 37.83
CA PRO A 559 -17.85 -15.52 36.95
C PRO A 559 -18.15 -15.78 35.45
N GLU A 560 -19.14 -15.08 34.89
CA GLU A 560 -19.35 -15.06 33.43
C GLU A 560 -19.57 -13.64 32.90
N GLU A 561 -18.48 -12.94 32.56
CA GLU A 561 -18.54 -11.86 31.57
C GLU A 561 -17.40 -12.01 30.56
N SER A 562 -17.82 -12.21 29.32
CA SER A 562 -17.01 -12.53 28.15
C SER A 562 -16.53 -11.26 27.46
N TYR A 563 -15.24 -11.21 27.17
CA TYR A 563 -14.52 -10.08 26.59
C TYR A 563 -15.02 -9.67 25.21
N GLN A 564 -15.85 -8.62 25.13
CA GLN A 564 -15.99 -7.80 23.92
C GLN A 564 -14.87 -6.74 23.91
N ILE A 565 -14.00 -6.80 22.90
CA ILE A 565 -12.85 -5.90 22.74
C ILE A 565 -13.32 -4.62 22.06
N ASN A 566 -13.46 -3.55 22.84
CA ASN A 566 -13.77 -2.21 22.37
C ASN A 566 -12.50 -1.43 21.97
N GLU A 567 -12.67 -0.48 21.06
CA GLU A 567 -11.64 0.34 20.38
C GLU A 567 -10.61 1.00 21.34
N TRP A 568 -10.99 1.34 22.58
CA TRP A 568 -10.11 1.91 23.61
C TRP A 568 -9.01 0.95 24.11
N GLN A 569 -9.22 -0.37 24.00
CA GLN A 569 -8.20 -1.37 24.36
C GLN A 569 -7.03 -1.38 23.36
N TRP A 570 -7.25 -0.88 22.13
CA TRP A 570 -6.20 -0.78 21.11
C TRP A 570 -5.25 0.39 21.35
N ASP A 571 -5.72 1.50 21.93
CA ASP A 571 -4.88 2.64 22.32
C ASP A 571 -4.05 2.32 23.57
N ARG A 572 -4.65 1.63 24.56
CA ARG A 572 -3.93 1.18 25.77
C ARG A 572 -2.87 0.12 25.45
N ALA A 573 -3.23 -0.88 24.62
CA ALA A 573 -2.28 -1.85 24.12
C ALA A 573 -1.17 -1.22 23.25
N ARG A 574 -1.37 -0.02 22.68
CA ARG A 574 -0.35 0.72 21.93
C ARG A 574 0.67 1.41 22.84
N ARG A 575 0.24 1.90 24.02
CA ARG A 575 1.13 2.47 25.04
C ARG A 575 1.93 1.39 25.76
N ASP A 576 1.27 0.31 26.20
CA ASP A 576 1.94 -0.86 26.77
C ASP A 576 2.92 -1.48 25.76
N TRP A 577 2.59 -1.43 24.45
CA TRP A 577 3.48 -1.85 23.37
C TRP A 577 4.74 -0.98 23.26
N ALA A 578 4.67 0.33 23.48
CA ALA A 578 5.85 1.20 23.40
C ALA A 578 6.87 0.89 24.50
N GLU A 579 6.42 0.68 25.75
CA GLU A 579 7.27 0.32 26.89
C GLU A 579 7.86 -1.10 26.75
N GLU A 580 7.08 -2.08 26.26
CA GLU A 580 7.58 -3.44 26.02
C GLU A 580 8.59 -3.52 24.84
N VAL A 581 8.48 -2.62 23.85
CA VAL A 581 9.40 -2.55 22.70
C VAL A 581 10.81 -2.15 23.12
N GLU A 582 10.93 -1.29 24.13
CA GLU A 582 12.21 -0.78 24.60
C GLU A 582 13.02 -1.90 25.29
N ASN A 583 12.37 -2.69 26.15
CA ASN A 583 12.98 -3.82 26.86
C ASN A 583 13.36 -4.99 25.93
N ALA A 584 12.63 -5.22 24.83
CA ALA A 584 12.93 -6.30 23.89
C ALA A 584 14.20 -6.06 23.04
N LYS A 585 14.76 -4.85 23.02
CA LYS A 585 15.95 -4.53 22.19
C LYS A 585 17.22 -5.26 22.63
N GLU A 586 17.29 -5.72 23.88
CA GLU A 586 18.49 -6.33 24.49
C GLU A 586 18.56 -7.86 24.35
N GLU A 587 17.47 -8.52 23.96
CA GLU A 587 17.41 -9.99 23.84
C GLU A 587 18.03 -10.52 22.52
N LYS A 588 18.69 -11.69 22.60
CA LYS A 588 19.29 -12.37 21.44
C LYS A 588 18.22 -12.75 20.40
N ARG A 589 18.38 -12.25 19.17
CA ARG A 589 17.46 -12.52 18.06
C ARG A 589 17.76 -13.84 17.37
N VAL A 590 16.71 -14.64 17.12
CA VAL A 590 16.78 -15.90 16.38
C VAL A 590 15.97 -15.78 15.09
N LEU A 591 16.59 -16.06 13.94
CA LEU A 591 15.91 -16.02 12.65
C LEU A 591 14.98 -17.24 12.51
N VAL A 592 13.70 -16.98 12.23
CA VAL A 592 12.68 -18.05 12.11
C VAL A 592 12.07 -18.16 10.71
N ALA A 593 12.05 -17.10 9.91
CA ALA A 593 11.55 -17.17 8.53
C ALA A 593 12.10 -16.08 7.59
N LEU A 594 12.14 -16.42 6.30
CA LEU A 594 12.30 -15.55 5.15
C LEU A 594 10.98 -15.51 4.37
N PRO A 595 10.03 -14.65 4.75
CA PRO A 595 8.66 -14.67 4.27
C PRO A 595 8.52 -14.50 2.75
N THR A 596 9.34 -13.66 2.11
CA THR A 596 9.26 -13.45 0.65
C THR A 596 9.78 -14.63 -0.16
N LEU A 597 10.66 -15.46 0.40
CA LEU A 597 11.17 -16.68 -0.24
C LEU A 597 10.32 -17.91 0.11
N GLY A 598 9.38 -17.78 1.05
CA GLY A 598 8.55 -18.87 1.55
C GLY A 598 9.31 -19.93 2.34
N ILE A 599 10.41 -19.55 3.00
CA ILE A 599 11.24 -20.46 3.80
C ILE A 599 11.04 -20.13 5.28
N ALA A 600 10.75 -21.13 6.09
CA ALA A 600 10.57 -20.99 7.54
C ALA A 600 11.15 -22.20 8.28
N ARG A 601 11.45 -22.04 9.57
CA ARG A 601 11.77 -23.17 10.44
C ARG A 601 10.58 -24.15 10.51
N PRO A 602 10.83 -25.47 10.59
CA PRO A 602 9.75 -26.46 10.69
C PRO A 602 8.83 -26.19 11.88
N GLY A 603 7.51 -26.31 11.67
CA GLY A 603 6.53 -26.13 12.73
C GLY A 603 6.27 -24.68 13.14
N LEU A 604 6.88 -23.69 12.47
CA LEU A 604 6.64 -22.28 12.74
C LEU A 604 5.16 -21.90 12.57
N GLU A 605 4.45 -22.49 11.61
CA GLU A 605 3.03 -22.21 11.33
C GLU A 605 2.09 -22.51 12.51
N ASN A 606 2.54 -23.32 13.47
CA ASN A 606 1.82 -23.60 14.70
C ASN A 606 1.92 -22.45 15.71
N TRP A 607 2.90 -21.55 15.57
CA TRP A 607 3.22 -20.54 16.57
C TRP A 607 3.16 -19.11 16.03
N ILE A 608 3.63 -18.92 14.81
CA ILE A 608 3.69 -17.62 14.16
C ILE A 608 3.09 -17.75 12.77
N ARG A 609 2.08 -16.92 12.47
CA ARG A 609 1.53 -16.75 11.12
C ARG A 609 1.86 -15.36 10.63
N TYR A 610 2.19 -15.25 9.36
CA TYR A 610 2.52 -13.98 8.75
C TYR A 610 1.92 -13.90 7.35
N GLU A 611 1.65 -12.67 6.93
CA GLU A 611 1.34 -12.36 5.54
C GLU A 611 2.25 -11.23 5.08
N ILE A 612 2.72 -11.35 3.85
CA ILE A 612 3.57 -10.36 3.20
C ILE A 612 3.07 -10.07 1.80
N ARG A 613 3.03 -8.78 1.45
CA ARG A 613 2.64 -8.30 0.12
C ARG A 613 3.57 -7.20 -0.32
N TYR A 614 3.76 -7.07 -1.62
CA TYR A 614 4.52 -5.97 -2.20
C TYR A 614 3.60 -4.75 -2.37
N ARG A 615 4.10 -3.55 -2.04
CA ARG A 615 3.37 -2.28 -2.14
C ARG A 615 2.92 -2.04 -3.58
N GLY A 616 1.76 -1.39 -3.71
CA GLY A 616 1.30 -0.62 -4.88
C GLY A 616 2.35 -0.33 -5.95
N LEU A 617 2.24 -0.96 -7.11
CA LEU A 617 3.01 -0.60 -8.30
C LEU A 617 2.13 0.13 -9.31
N ASP A 618 2.74 1.01 -10.10
CA ASP A 618 2.11 1.55 -11.31
C ASP A 618 2.04 0.43 -12.36
N ARG A 619 0.96 -0.37 -12.33
CA ARG A 619 0.80 -1.54 -13.20
C ARG A 619 0.79 -1.17 -14.68
N ASP A 620 0.30 0.02 -15.02
CA ASP A 620 0.38 0.58 -16.37
C ASP A 620 1.82 0.59 -16.90
N ALA A 621 2.80 0.90 -16.05
CA ALA A 621 4.21 0.94 -16.44
C ALA A 621 4.78 -0.46 -16.72
N LEU A 622 4.30 -1.49 -16.01
CA LEU A 622 4.70 -2.89 -16.21
C LEU A 622 3.97 -3.52 -17.40
N GLU A 623 2.66 -3.30 -17.53
CA GLU A 623 1.81 -3.90 -18.57
C GLU A 623 2.11 -3.32 -19.96
N LYS A 624 2.32 -2.00 -20.08
CA LYS A 624 2.59 -1.35 -21.38
C LYS A 624 4.00 -1.64 -21.92
N SER A 625 4.93 -2.05 -21.05
CA SER A 625 6.33 -2.33 -21.40
C SER A 625 6.63 -3.83 -21.60
N ALA A 626 5.76 -4.71 -21.09
CA ALA A 626 5.81 -6.15 -21.34
C ALA A 626 5.41 -6.45 -22.80
N LYS A 627 6.38 -6.40 -23.71
CA LYS A 627 6.16 -6.73 -25.13
C LYS A 627 5.83 -8.20 -25.39
N ASP A 628 6.11 -9.08 -24.43
CA ASP A 628 5.70 -10.48 -24.50
C ASP A 628 4.45 -10.69 -23.64
N GLY A 629 3.29 -10.73 -24.30
CA GLY A 629 2.00 -11.10 -23.69
C GLY A 629 2.02 -12.47 -22.98
N ARG A 630 3.10 -13.25 -23.09
CA ARG A 630 3.32 -14.51 -22.38
C ARG A 630 3.68 -14.33 -20.91
N GLU A 631 4.39 -13.27 -20.50
CA GLU A 631 4.79 -13.10 -19.10
C GLU A 631 3.65 -12.55 -18.22
N VAL A 632 2.87 -11.58 -18.71
CA VAL A 632 1.69 -11.09 -17.96
C VAL A 632 0.58 -12.14 -17.92
N ALA A 633 0.42 -12.93 -18.98
CA ALA A 633 -0.44 -14.12 -18.98
C ALA A 633 0.08 -15.18 -17.99
N TRP A 634 1.39 -15.35 -17.87
CA TRP A 634 2.00 -16.21 -16.86
C TRP A 634 1.67 -15.71 -15.45
N TYR A 635 1.80 -14.40 -15.15
CA TYR A 635 1.50 -13.86 -13.81
C TYR A 635 0.01 -14.01 -13.47
N SER A 636 -0.87 -13.80 -14.45
CA SER A 636 -2.31 -14.05 -14.35
C SER A 636 -2.63 -15.55 -14.15
N TYR A 637 -1.90 -16.43 -14.84
CA TYR A 637 -1.99 -17.89 -14.70
C TYR A 637 -1.56 -18.37 -13.31
N LYS A 638 -0.44 -17.87 -12.76
CA LYS A 638 -0.03 -18.19 -11.38
C LYS A 638 -1.03 -17.69 -10.34
N ARG A 639 -1.61 -16.51 -10.54
CA ARG A 639 -2.66 -15.95 -9.67
C ARG A 639 -3.93 -16.81 -9.68
N ALA A 640 -4.31 -17.36 -10.83
CA ALA A 640 -5.43 -18.31 -10.94
C ALA A 640 -5.12 -19.66 -10.25
N ARG A 641 -3.89 -20.16 -10.38
CA ARG A 641 -3.46 -21.44 -9.80
C ARG A 641 -3.26 -21.40 -8.28
N ALA A 642 -2.76 -20.29 -7.75
CA ALA A 642 -2.66 -20.06 -6.30
C ALA A 642 -4.06 -20.03 -5.64
N ARG A 643 -5.05 -19.40 -6.29
CA ARG A 643 -6.44 -19.36 -5.82
C ARG A 643 -7.12 -20.74 -5.82
N LYS A 644 -6.85 -21.61 -6.81
CA LYS A 644 -7.36 -22.99 -6.82
C LYS A 644 -6.82 -23.86 -5.67
N ARG A 645 -5.58 -23.62 -5.21
CA ARG A 645 -4.98 -24.38 -4.10
C ARG A 645 -5.49 -23.97 -2.72
N VAL A 646 -5.79 -22.68 -2.49
CA VAL A 646 -6.34 -22.22 -1.21
C VAL A 646 -7.81 -22.66 -1.03
N GLY A 647 -8.57 -22.83 -2.12
CA GLY A 647 -9.95 -23.32 -2.09
C GLY A 647 -10.13 -24.83 -1.88
N MET A 648 -9.05 -25.63 -1.92
CA MET A 648 -9.13 -27.10 -1.88
C MET A 648 -8.64 -27.74 -0.57
N GLY A 649 -8.40 -26.92 0.46
CA GLY A 649 -7.91 -27.38 1.76
C GLY A 649 -8.80 -26.98 2.92
N LYS A 650 -10.07 -27.45 2.93
CA LYS A 650 -10.91 -27.75 4.11
C LYS A 650 -12.38 -27.84 3.69
N GLY A 651 -12.81 -29.06 3.38
CA GLY A 651 -14.22 -29.44 3.27
C GLY A 651 -14.37 -30.88 3.73
N HIS A 652 -13.92 -31.19 4.95
CA HIS A 652 -14.23 -32.48 5.57
C HIS A 652 -15.70 -32.47 5.98
N ASN A 653 -16.44 -33.24 5.20
CA ASN A 653 -17.79 -33.74 5.36
C ASN A 653 -18.21 -33.97 6.83
N TRP A 654 -19.05 -33.08 7.37
CA TRP A 654 -19.83 -33.28 8.60
C TRP A 654 -21.22 -32.68 8.39
N MET A 655 -22.08 -33.40 7.65
CA MET A 655 -23.55 -33.32 7.74
C MET A 655 -24.15 -34.33 6.75
N SER A 656 -24.31 -35.58 7.18
CA SER A 656 -25.38 -36.48 6.71
C SER A 656 -25.39 -37.77 7.53
N ARG A 657 -25.95 -37.70 8.73
CA ARG A 657 -26.64 -38.82 9.38
C ARG A 657 -27.80 -38.20 10.15
N TYR A 658 -28.99 -38.78 9.96
CA TYR A 658 -30.32 -38.40 10.44
C TYR A 658 -31.23 -37.78 9.38
N SER A 659 -31.79 -38.65 8.53
CA SER A 659 -33.24 -38.71 8.25
C SER A 659 -33.47 -39.66 7.09
N LYS A 660 -34.20 -40.75 7.38
CA LYS A 660 -35.14 -41.52 6.53
C LYS A 660 -35.00 -43.02 6.77
N GLY A 661 -35.75 -43.48 7.77
CA GLY A 661 -36.39 -44.78 7.70
C GLY A 661 -37.70 -44.69 6.91
N GLN A 662 -38.08 -45.85 6.36
CA GLN A 662 -39.40 -46.26 5.87
C GLN A 662 -39.80 -46.01 4.40
N ARG A 663 -40.42 -47.10 3.87
CA ARG A 663 -41.01 -47.40 2.55
C ARG A 663 -39.99 -47.92 1.53
N GLY A 664 -40.03 -49.16 1.06
CA GLY A 664 -41.00 -50.24 1.19
C GLY A 664 -41.14 -50.94 -0.16
N ARG A 665 -40.55 -52.14 -0.29
CA ARG A 665 -41.00 -53.33 -1.01
C ARG A 665 -39.85 -54.33 -1.07
#